data_AF-A0A7H9FIF8-F1
#
_entry.id   AF-A0A7H9FIF8-F1
#
_cell.length_a   1.000
_cell.length_b   1.000
_cell.length_c   1.000
_cell.angle_alpha   90.00
_cell.angle_beta   90.00
_cell.angle_gamma   90.00
#
_symmetry.space_group_name_H-M   'P 1'
#
loop_
_entity.id
_entity.type
_entity.pdbx_description
1 polymer ?
#
loop_
_entity_poly.entity_id
_entity_poly.type
_entity_poly.pdbx_seq_one_letter_code
_entity_poly.pdbx_strand_id
1 'polypeptide(L)'
;MKLEKKQRFSIRKYAVGAASVLIGFAFSAQVVSADGITPAPTAEETVQTMQESPQAVKEAVDSKVPEKLEEKADKPVKEEVKEDQEDHRTVAPKTEESSAPVVTENATPTPTAEKESPAPAETPAESTPSEKKNEAVTPAVATPSTERAAQVNEKLAKRKMISIDAGRKYFSPDQLKEIIDKAKHYGYTDLHLLVGNDGMRFMLDDMTITANGKTYASDDVKRALENGTDAYYKDPNGNHLTESQMTDLINYAKNKGIGLIPTVNSPGHMDAILHAMKELGIQKPNFNYFGKESARTVDLDNKEALAFTKALIDKYAAYFAGKSDIFNIGLDEYANDATDAKGWSVLQAYKWYPEDGFPDKGYDKFIAYANDLARIVKSHGLKPMAFNDGIYYNSDTSFGTFDKDIIVSMWTGGWGGYDVASSKLLVEKGHQILNTNDAWYYVLGRNADGQGWYNLDQGLNGIKNTPITSVPKSDGATIPFIGGMVAAWADTPSARYSPSRLFKLMRSFANANAEYFAADYESAEQALKEVPTDFNRYTAESVAAVKEAEKAIRSLDSNLSRAQQDTIDQAIAKLQEAVSNLTFTPEAQKEEDAKREVEKLAKNKVISIDAGRKYFTLDQLKRIVDKASELGYSDVHLLLGNDGLRFLLDDMTITANGKTYASDDVKKAIIEGTKAYYDDPNGTTLSQAEITELIEYAKSKGLGLIPAINSPGHMDAMLVAMEKLGIKNPQANFDKVSKTTMDLENEEAMNFVKALIGKYMDFFAGKTKIFNYGTDEYANDATNAQGWYYLKWYGLYGKFAEYSNTLAAMAKERGLQPMAFNDGFYYEDKDDVEFDKDVIISYWSKGWWGYNLATPQYLASKGYKLLNTNGDWYYVLGNHKPDEAYPLSKAIENSGKVPFNQLASTKYPEVDLPTVGSMLAIWADKPSAEYKEEEIFELMTAFADHNKDYFRANYNALREELAQIPANLDGYSKESLEALNAAKEALNYNLNRNKQAELDALVAKLKAARLSLKPAATHSGSLDENELAANVETKPELITRTEKIPFEVIKKENPNLPAKQEKIVTPGVDGERTHYISVLTENGKQTETVLDSQVTKEPVTQVVEVGTLVTHVGDEHGLAPAAETKPRLDIQEEEIPFTTVTRENPQLPLGQTQVVVAGVNGRRTIFYSVSTTADGKEERTLVNSAVSQEAVAQVVEVGTAVEKAEQAEPTTSKAEEKQLPATGSQESAGLVAAGLMATLAAYGLTKRKED
;
A
#
# COMPACT_ATOMS: atom_id res chain seq x y z
N MET A 1 2.26 60.74 -7.05
CA MET A 1 1.08 61.65 -6.87
C MET A 1 -0.16 60.77 -6.79
N LYS A 2 -1.07 60.97 -5.83
CA LYS A 2 -2.31 60.16 -5.71
C LYS A 2 -3.38 60.66 -6.69
N LEU A 3 -4.24 59.76 -7.19
CA LEU A 3 -5.69 59.98 -7.22
C LEU A 3 -6.47 58.68 -7.51
N GLU A 4 -7.53 58.46 -6.73
CA GLU A 4 -8.53 57.39 -6.93
C GLU A 4 -9.76 57.92 -7.70
N LYS A 5 -10.53 57.06 -8.38
CA LYS A 5 -11.91 56.66 -7.98
C LYS A 5 -12.76 56.09 -9.13
N LYS A 6 -13.37 54.92 -8.86
CA LYS A 6 -14.78 54.52 -9.18
C LYS A 6 -15.17 54.51 -10.68
N GLN A 7 -16.22 53.85 -11.17
CA GLN A 7 -17.29 52.95 -10.68
C GLN A 7 -17.63 52.05 -11.92
N ARG A 8 -18.32 50.90 -11.91
CA ARG A 8 -19.61 50.51 -11.30
C ARG A 8 -19.88 49.04 -11.72
N PHE A 9 -20.63 48.25 -10.95
CA PHE A 9 -21.31 47.05 -11.45
C PHE A 9 -22.80 47.11 -11.09
N SER A 10 -23.67 46.49 -11.90
CA SER A 10 -25.12 46.52 -11.73
C SER A 10 -25.71 45.11 -11.60
N ILE A 11 -26.38 44.84 -10.49
CA ILE A 11 -27.12 43.59 -10.25
C ILE A 11 -28.56 43.73 -10.76
N ARG A 12 -29.09 42.69 -11.40
CA ARG A 12 -30.53 42.42 -11.51
C ARG A 12 -30.85 41.08 -10.86
N LYS A 13 -31.94 41.02 -10.09
CA LYS A 13 -32.51 39.80 -9.50
C LYS A 13 -33.72 39.34 -10.32
N TYR A 14 -34.05 38.05 -10.22
CA TYR A 14 -35.37 37.39 -10.09
C TYR A 14 -35.13 35.92 -10.51
N ALA A 15 -35.16 34.87 -9.67
CA ALA A 15 -35.98 34.45 -8.52
C ALA A 15 -37.12 33.48 -8.90
N VAL A 16 -36.84 32.20 -8.65
CA VAL A 16 -37.75 31.03 -8.54
C VAL A 16 -37.09 30.15 -7.46
N GLY A 17 -37.78 29.42 -6.58
CA GLY A 17 -39.22 29.31 -6.31
C GLY A 17 -39.45 27.99 -5.56
N ALA A 18 -39.74 28.07 -4.25
CA ALA A 18 -39.77 26.90 -3.38
C ALA A 18 -41.18 26.30 -3.22
N ALA A 19 -41.26 24.97 -3.15
CA ALA A 19 -42.41 24.21 -2.71
C ALA A 19 -41.93 23.05 -1.82
N SER A 20 -42.63 22.80 -0.70
CA SER A 20 -42.11 22.00 0.41
C SER A 20 -42.81 20.64 0.54
N VAL A 21 -42.08 19.65 1.05
CA VAL A 21 -42.65 18.54 1.83
C VAL A 21 -41.96 18.53 3.19
N LEU A 22 -42.74 18.42 4.26
CA LEU A 22 -42.28 18.51 5.64
C LEU A 22 -42.11 17.12 6.25
N ILE A 23 -40.96 16.87 6.87
CA ILE A 23 -40.86 16.00 8.05
C ILE A 23 -40.28 16.88 9.15
N GLY A 24 -41.08 17.15 10.19
CA GLY A 24 -40.70 18.03 11.28
C GLY A 24 -40.24 17.23 12.51
N PHE A 25 -39.10 17.61 13.08
CA PHE A 25 -38.79 17.36 14.48
C PHE A 25 -38.63 18.69 15.20
N ALA A 26 -39.22 18.79 16.39
CA ALA A 26 -39.22 20.02 17.18
C ALA A 26 -38.09 19.99 18.22
N PHE A 27 -37.40 21.12 18.37
CA PHE A 27 -36.65 21.44 19.57
C PHE A 27 -37.10 22.80 20.09
N SER A 28 -37.34 22.87 21.40
CA SER A 28 -37.86 24.04 22.10
C SER A 28 -37.03 24.29 23.35
N ALA A 29 -36.75 25.57 23.61
CA ALA A 29 -36.16 26.11 24.84
C ALA A 29 -34.69 25.78 25.16
N GLN A 30 -33.89 26.66 25.78
CA GLN A 30 -33.81 28.14 25.70
C GLN A 30 -32.63 28.65 26.57
N VAL A 31 -31.87 29.66 26.09
CA VAL A 31 -31.07 30.62 26.91
C VAL A 31 -29.86 29.97 27.65
N VAL A 32 -28.63 30.52 27.66
CA VAL A 32 -28.15 31.80 28.22
C VAL A 32 -27.05 32.42 27.35
N SER A 33 -27.03 33.76 27.27
CA SER A 33 -25.93 34.55 26.70
C SER A 33 -24.98 35.07 27.79
N ALA A 34 -23.72 35.31 27.44
CA ALA A 34 -22.83 36.23 28.14
C ALA A 34 -21.93 36.97 27.13
N ASP A 35 -21.69 38.27 27.36
CA ASP A 35 -21.04 39.17 26.39
C ASP A 35 -19.50 39.12 26.44
N GLY A 36 -18.87 39.58 25.36
CA GLY A 36 -17.41 39.70 25.24
C GLY A 36 -16.85 41.04 25.74
N ILE A 37 -15.53 41.10 25.97
CA ILE A 37 -14.81 42.31 26.39
C ILE A 37 -13.53 42.47 25.55
N THR A 38 -13.42 43.59 24.84
CA THR A 38 -12.14 44.15 24.36
C THR A 38 -11.51 45.05 25.43
N PRO A 39 -10.18 45.11 25.54
CA PRO A 39 -9.54 46.36 25.12
C PRO A 39 -8.15 46.20 24.47
N ALA A 40 -7.79 47.17 23.62
CA ALA A 40 -6.40 47.58 23.39
C ALA A 40 -6.08 48.79 24.29
N PRO A 41 -4.80 49.15 24.47
CA PRO A 41 -4.36 50.36 23.77
C PRO A 41 -2.91 50.34 23.22
N THR A 42 -2.63 51.38 22.44
CA THR A 42 -1.42 51.72 21.69
C THR A 42 -0.22 52.20 22.52
N ALA A 43 0.97 52.10 21.91
CA ALA A 43 2.03 53.11 22.03
C ALA A 43 2.71 53.35 20.67
N GLU A 44 2.94 54.62 20.30
CA GLU A 44 3.75 55.06 19.15
C GLU A 44 5.14 55.49 19.67
N GLU A 45 6.24 55.35 18.93
CA GLU A 45 6.88 56.35 18.04
C GLU A 45 8.33 55.83 17.76
N THR A 46 9.14 56.29 16.79
CA THR A 46 9.01 57.24 15.67
C THR A 46 9.92 56.79 14.49
N VAL A 47 9.81 57.45 13.34
CA VAL A 47 10.54 57.12 12.08
C VAL A 47 11.81 57.96 11.91
N GLN A 48 12.88 57.38 11.35
CA GLN A 48 13.74 58.13 10.42
C GLN A 48 14.35 57.26 9.29
N THR A 49 14.49 57.88 8.12
CA THR A 49 14.84 57.26 6.84
C THR A 49 16.23 57.69 6.36
N MET A 50 16.96 56.80 5.68
CA MET A 50 17.85 57.17 4.57
C MET A 50 17.74 56.15 3.42
N GLN A 51 18.31 56.50 2.26
CA GLN A 51 17.95 55.97 0.95
C GLN A 51 19.22 55.58 0.16
N GLU A 52 19.01 54.92 -0.99
CA GLU A 52 19.92 54.79 -2.14
C GLU A 52 20.79 53.51 -2.25
N SER A 53 21.16 53.27 -3.50
CA SER A 53 21.86 52.14 -4.11
C SER A 53 22.35 52.66 -5.49
N PRO A 54 23.07 51.89 -6.31
CA PRO A 54 24.20 50.97 -6.04
C PRO A 54 25.43 51.35 -6.91
N GLN A 55 26.60 50.71 -6.71
CA GLN A 55 27.47 50.27 -7.81
C GLN A 55 28.60 49.33 -7.36
N ALA A 56 29.25 48.67 -8.34
CA ALA A 56 30.20 47.56 -8.15
C ALA A 56 31.68 48.01 -8.20
N VAL A 57 32.63 47.09 -7.91
CA VAL A 57 33.78 46.71 -8.79
C VAL A 57 34.84 45.82 -8.07
N LYS A 58 35.12 44.64 -8.68
CA LYS A 58 36.37 43.82 -8.81
C LYS A 58 37.36 43.49 -7.66
N GLU A 59 37.90 42.26 -7.78
CA GLU A 59 39.30 41.77 -7.52
C GLU A 59 39.92 41.93 -6.11
N ALA A 60 40.18 40.84 -5.35
CA ALA A 60 41.28 39.84 -5.42
C ALA A 60 42.40 40.14 -4.37
N VAL A 61 43.08 39.16 -3.75
CA VAL A 61 44.36 38.55 -4.21
C VAL A 61 44.84 37.40 -3.28
N ASP A 62 45.46 36.37 -3.87
CA ASP A 62 46.40 35.33 -3.36
C ASP A 62 46.26 34.57 -2.02
N SER A 63 46.54 33.25 -2.11
CA SER A 63 47.70 32.65 -1.39
C SER A 63 48.17 31.27 -1.91
N LYS A 64 49.16 31.30 -2.82
CA LYS A 64 50.31 30.35 -2.97
C LYS A 64 50.12 28.92 -3.51
N VAL A 65 51.26 28.40 -3.97
CA VAL A 65 51.52 27.15 -4.73
C VAL A 65 52.73 26.43 -4.10
N PRO A 66 53.02 25.16 -4.45
CA PRO A 66 54.34 24.90 -5.05
C PRO A 66 54.31 23.96 -6.29
N GLU A 67 54.99 24.43 -7.35
CA GLU A 67 56.12 23.79 -8.05
C GLU A 67 56.38 22.26 -7.92
N LYS A 68 56.88 21.54 -8.95
CA LYS A 68 57.18 21.82 -10.38
C LYS A 68 57.60 20.52 -11.08
N LEU A 69 57.54 20.46 -12.42
CA LEU A 69 58.64 19.99 -13.28
C LEU A 69 58.34 20.30 -14.76
N GLU A 70 59.39 20.55 -15.56
CA GLU A 70 59.33 20.82 -17.00
C GLU A 70 60.16 19.77 -17.76
N GLU A 71 59.80 19.47 -19.00
CA GLU A 71 60.79 19.23 -20.06
C GLU A 71 60.23 19.66 -21.43
N LYS A 72 61.09 19.81 -22.45
CA LYS A 72 60.81 20.72 -23.58
C LYS A 72 61.41 20.23 -24.90
N ALA A 73 60.55 20.16 -25.92
CA ALA A 73 60.81 20.25 -27.37
C ALA A 73 61.82 19.29 -28.04
N ASP A 74 61.45 18.79 -29.24
CA ASP A 74 62.27 19.10 -30.43
C ASP A 74 61.53 18.99 -31.78
N LYS A 75 62.18 19.51 -32.84
CA LYS A 75 61.89 19.48 -34.30
C LYS A 75 63.25 19.59 -35.02
N PRO A 76 63.44 19.53 -36.37
CA PRO A 76 62.50 19.67 -37.50
C PRO A 76 62.79 18.69 -38.69
N VAL A 77 62.50 19.15 -39.94
CA VAL A 77 62.97 18.70 -41.28
C VAL A 77 62.09 17.69 -42.06
N LYS A 78 61.95 17.73 -43.41
CA LYS A 78 61.69 18.79 -44.44
C LYS A 78 61.61 18.10 -45.83
N GLU A 79 60.78 18.61 -46.77
CA GLU A 79 60.91 18.43 -48.25
C GLU A 79 60.83 16.97 -48.80
N GLU A 80 60.51 16.68 -50.08
CA GLU A 80 59.74 17.35 -51.16
C GLU A 80 59.37 16.27 -52.22
N VAL A 81 58.46 16.55 -53.18
CA VAL A 81 58.44 16.11 -54.62
C VAL A 81 57.04 16.37 -55.24
N LYS A 82 56.98 16.52 -56.57
CA LYS A 82 55.89 17.14 -57.34
C LYS A 82 55.03 16.17 -58.18
N GLU A 83 53.80 16.62 -58.42
CA GLU A 83 53.03 16.70 -59.69
C GLU A 83 53.50 15.84 -60.90
N ASP A 84 52.56 15.09 -61.51
CA ASP A 84 51.84 15.46 -62.76
C ASP A 84 51.68 14.36 -63.84
N GLN A 85 50.49 14.34 -64.47
CA GLN A 85 50.14 13.79 -65.81
C GLN A 85 50.35 12.26 -66.07
N GLU A 86 49.67 11.59 -67.01
CA GLU A 86 49.04 12.02 -68.27
C GLU A 86 47.76 11.19 -68.63
N ASP A 87 47.33 11.22 -69.90
CA ASP A 87 45.92 11.28 -70.35
C ASP A 87 45.23 9.98 -70.82
N HIS A 88 43.92 10.10 -71.03
CA HIS A 88 43.05 9.40 -71.99
C HIS A 88 43.33 7.93 -72.45
N ARG A 89 42.31 7.04 -72.32
CA ARG A 89 41.45 6.70 -73.49
C ARG A 89 40.14 5.93 -73.21
N THR A 90 39.19 6.22 -74.09
CA THR A 90 37.86 5.64 -74.28
C THR A 90 37.83 4.19 -74.78
N VAL A 91 36.82 3.40 -74.37
CA VAL A 91 36.08 2.46 -75.25
C VAL A 91 34.61 2.37 -74.79
N ALA A 92 33.70 2.37 -75.77
CA ALA A 92 32.30 1.94 -75.71
C ALA A 92 31.97 1.28 -77.08
N PRO A 93 30.77 0.75 -77.38
CA PRO A 93 29.59 0.48 -76.55
C PRO A 93 29.09 -0.99 -76.70
N LYS A 94 27.89 -1.32 -76.19
CA LYS A 94 26.81 -1.92 -77.03
C LYS A 94 25.45 -2.00 -76.33
N THR A 95 24.39 -1.89 -77.13
CA THR A 95 22.97 -2.13 -76.80
C THR A 95 22.48 -3.45 -77.38
N GLU A 96 21.37 -3.98 -76.88
CA GLU A 96 20.39 -4.73 -77.67
C GLU A 96 18.98 -4.63 -77.04
N GLU A 97 17.93 -4.71 -77.86
CA GLU A 97 16.51 -4.55 -77.50
C GLU A 97 15.72 -5.85 -77.74
N SER A 98 14.46 -5.94 -77.24
CA SER A 98 13.29 -6.67 -77.82
C SER A 98 12.31 -7.12 -76.70
N SER A 99 10.98 -7.18 -76.85
CA SER A 99 9.97 -6.45 -77.66
C SER A 99 8.54 -6.80 -77.15
N ALA A 100 7.48 -6.10 -77.59
CA ALA A 100 6.09 -6.26 -77.14
C ALA A 100 5.22 -7.20 -78.03
N PRO A 101 3.99 -7.54 -77.59
CA PRO A 101 2.76 -7.02 -78.27
C PRO A 101 1.71 -6.40 -77.30
N VAL A 102 0.80 -5.44 -77.58
CA VAL A 102 0.11 -4.87 -78.79
C VAL A 102 -1.31 -5.43 -79.04
N VAL A 103 -2.43 -4.66 -79.21
CA VAL A 103 -2.81 -3.27 -78.83
C VAL A 103 -4.36 -3.04 -79.00
N THR A 104 -4.97 -2.14 -78.20
CA THR A 104 -6.27 -1.42 -78.39
C THR A 104 -6.21 -0.06 -77.63
N GLU A 105 -6.96 1.04 -77.83
CA GLU A 105 -8.29 1.37 -78.42
C GLU A 105 -9.51 1.11 -77.47
N ASN A 106 -10.62 1.87 -77.41
CA ASN A 106 -11.10 3.18 -77.96
C ASN A 106 -12.40 3.62 -77.18
N ALA A 107 -13.00 4.82 -77.22
CA ALA A 107 -12.66 6.19 -77.69
C ALA A 107 -13.70 7.23 -77.11
N THR A 108 -13.46 8.55 -77.28
CA THR A 108 -14.32 9.69 -76.81
C THR A 108 -15.36 10.16 -77.88
N PRO A 109 -16.42 10.94 -77.54
CA PRO A 109 -16.34 12.41 -77.68
C PRO A 109 -17.24 13.28 -76.75
N THR A 110 -17.01 14.61 -76.75
CA THR A 110 -17.81 15.69 -76.09
C THR A 110 -18.96 16.21 -77.00
N PRO A 111 -19.96 16.98 -76.49
CA PRO A 111 -19.85 18.46 -76.55
C PRO A 111 -20.61 19.30 -75.46
N THR A 112 -20.38 20.62 -75.58
CA THR A 112 -20.97 21.90 -75.07
C THR A 112 -22.52 21.98 -74.87
N ALA A 113 -23.17 22.99 -74.24
CA ALA A 113 -22.77 24.34 -73.75
C ALA A 113 -23.71 24.98 -72.67
N GLU A 114 -23.24 26.13 -72.15
CA GLU A 114 -23.97 27.39 -71.80
C GLU A 114 -24.83 27.60 -70.53
N LYS A 115 -24.87 28.91 -70.17
CA LYS A 115 -25.37 29.57 -68.95
C LYS A 115 -26.91 29.70 -68.93
N GLU A 116 -27.48 29.94 -67.75
CA GLU A 116 -27.95 31.31 -67.39
C GLU A 116 -28.28 31.48 -65.89
N SER A 117 -28.52 32.73 -65.49
CA SER A 117 -28.92 33.19 -64.15
C SER A 117 -30.02 34.25 -64.35
N PRO A 118 -31.04 34.39 -63.47
CA PRO A 118 -30.81 35.21 -62.27
C PRO A 118 -31.63 34.84 -61.02
N ALA A 119 -31.36 35.60 -59.95
CA ALA A 119 -32.20 35.77 -58.74
C ALA A 119 -33.31 36.85 -59.04
N PRO A 120 -34.03 37.51 -58.07
CA PRO A 120 -33.89 37.50 -56.61
C PRO A 120 -35.18 37.59 -55.74
N ALA A 121 -34.96 37.64 -54.42
CA ALA A 121 -35.81 38.30 -53.39
C ALA A 121 -37.16 37.63 -53.04
N GLU A 122 -37.83 37.92 -51.92
CA GLU A 122 -37.61 38.93 -50.85
C GLU A 122 -37.64 38.32 -49.43
N THR A 123 -36.96 38.96 -48.47
CA THR A 123 -37.22 38.82 -47.03
C THR A 123 -38.19 39.90 -46.55
N PRO A 124 -39.05 39.62 -45.56
CA PRO A 124 -39.00 40.52 -44.40
C PRO A 124 -39.26 39.90 -43.01
N ALA A 125 -38.52 40.45 -42.04
CA ALA A 125 -38.94 40.84 -40.69
C ALA A 125 -39.34 39.80 -39.62
N GLU A 126 -38.81 40.06 -38.42
CA GLU A 126 -39.07 39.40 -37.14
C GLU A 126 -40.51 39.60 -36.62
N SER A 127 -40.97 38.67 -35.79
CA SER A 127 -41.76 39.01 -34.60
C SER A 127 -41.62 37.94 -33.51
N THR A 128 -41.73 38.33 -32.24
CA THR A 128 -41.43 37.48 -31.07
C THR A 128 -42.60 36.57 -30.68
N PRO A 129 -42.32 35.39 -30.08
CA PRO A 129 -43.34 34.39 -29.77
C PRO A 129 -44.19 34.75 -28.55
N SER A 130 -45.45 34.30 -28.56
CA SER A 130 -46.36 34.31 -27.41
C SER A 130 -46.53 32.89 -26.87
N GLU A 131 -46.60 32.72 -25.55
CA GLU A 131 -46.71 31.40 -24.91
C GLU A 131 -48.05 30.70 -25.20
N LYS A 132 -48.02 29.36 -25.36
CA LYS A 132 -49.12 28.50 -24.93
C LYS A 132 -48.66 27.08 -24.57
N LYS A 133 -49.22 26.61 -23.45
CA LYS A 133 -48.90 25.38 -22.71
C LYS A 133 -48.88 24.06 -23.49
N ASN A 134 -48.01 23.18 -22.99
CA ASN A 134 -48.18 21.74 -22.75
C ASN A 134 -48.79 20.85 -23.86
N GLU A 135 -48.02 19.86 -24.30
CA GLU A 135 -48.21 18.50 -23.74
C GLU A 135 -46.89 17.72 -23.72
N ALA A 136 -46.82 16.66 -22.90
CA ALA A 136 -45.59 15.88 -22.71
C ALA A 136 -45.65 14.60 -23.54
N VAL A 137 -44.71 14.43 -24.47
CA VAL A 137 -44.54 13.20 -25.25
C VAL A 137 -43.16 12.63 -24.94
N THR A 138 -43.11 11.32 -24.68
CA THR A 138 -41.86 10.58 -24.45
C THR A 138 -40.95 10.64 -25.68
N PRO A 139 -39.63 10.86 -25.51
CA PRO A 139 -38.70 10.72 -26.62
C PRO A 139 -38.62 9.24 -27.04
N ALA A 140 -39.34 8.88 -28.10
CA ALA A 140 -39.04 7.67 -28.83
C ALA A 140 -37.61 7.77 -29.40
N VAL A 141 -36.86 6.68 -29.41
CA VAL A 141 -35.50 6.65 -29.96
C VAL A 141 -35.56 6.92 -31.45
N ALA A 142 -35.30 8.18 -31.83
CA ALA A 142 -35.22 8.58 -33.22
C ALA A 142 -33.94 8.01 -33.83
N THR A 143 -34.09 7.05 -34.75
CA THR A 143 -33.01 6.64 -35.65
C THR A 143 -32.43 7.89 -36.33
N PRO A 144 -31.11 8.08 -36.39
CA PRO A 144 -30.52 9.23 -37.05
C PRO A 144 -31.00 9.35 -38.50
N SER A 145 -31.27 10.58 -38.96
CA SER A 145 -31.42 10.82 -40.39
C SER A 145 -30.13 10.42 -41.10
N THR A 146 -30.25 9.88 -42.32
CA THR A 146 -29.11 9.39 -43.13
C THR A 146 -28.03 10.47 -43.31
N GLU A 147 -28.46 11.73 -43.37
CA GLU A 147 -27.62 12.92 -43.44
C GLU A 147 -26.81 13.17 -42.16
N ARG A 148 -27.40 12.96 -40.96
CA ARG A 148 -26.66 13.09 -39.69
C ARG A 148 -25.64 11.97 -39.52
N ALA A 149 -25.96 10.75 -39.95
CA ALA A 149 -25.00 9.64 -39.98
C ALA A 149 -23.82 9.93 -40.93
N ALA A 150 -24.08 10.47 -42.12
CA ALA A 150 -23.04 10.88 -43.06
C ALA A 150 -22.10 11.97 -42.47
N GLN A 151 -22.66 12.96 -41.78
CA GLN A 151 -21.87 14.02 -41.12
C GLN A 151 -21.03 13.50 -39.94
N VAL A 152 -21.53 12.56 -39.15
CA VAL A 152 -20.74 11.91 -38.07
C VAL A 152 -19.61 11.08 -38.67
N ASN A 153 -19.87 10.33 -39.75
CA ASN A 153 -18.84 9.57 -40.45
C ASN A 153 -17.73 10.47 -41.04
N GLU A 154 -18.05 11.66 -41.57
CA GLU A 154 -17.02 12.59 -42.05
C GLU A 154 -16.14 13.13 -40.91
N LYS A 155 -16.72 13.41 -39.73
CA LYS A 155 -16.00 13.85 -38.54
C LYS A 155 -15.09 12.76 -37.98
N LEU A 156 -15.61 11.53 -37.87
CA LEU A 156 -14.85 10.37 -37.40
C LEU A 156 -13.73 9.98 -38.38
N ALA A 157 -13.90 10.19 -39.68
CA ALA A 157 -12.87 9.96 -40.70
C ALA A 157 -11.71 10.97 -40.68
N LYS A 158 -11.83 12.11 -39.98
CA LYS A 158 -10.69 13.01 -39.74
C LYS A 158 -9.68 12.34 -38.81
N ARG A 159 -8.39 12.67 -38.95
CA ARG A 159 -7.35 12.21 -38.01
C ARG A 159 -7.38 13.00 -36.70
N LYS A 160 -7.10 12.33 -35.59
CA LYS A 160 -6.94 12.90 -34.25
C LYS A 160 -5.60 12.41 -33.72
N MET A 161 -4.66 13.33 -33.55
CA MET A 161 -3.27 13.01 -33.23
C MET A 161 -2.88 13.55 -31.87
N ILE A 162 -2.06 12.77 -31.14
CA ILE A 162 -1.27 13.27 -30.02
C ILE A 162 0.19 13.35 -30.48
N SER A 163 0.83 14.51 -30.33
CA SER A 163 2.24 14.73 -30.62
C SER A 163 3.09 14.70 -29.35
N ILE A 164 4.19 13.94 -29.39
CA ILE A 164 5.14 13.78 -28.28
C ILE A 164 6.55 14.16 -28.74
N ASP A 165 7.16 15.13 -28.07
CA ASP A 165 8.57 15.54 -28.25
C ASP A 165 9.55 14.55 -27.59
N ALA A 166 9.72 13.40 -28.23
CA ALA A 166 10.73 12.41 -27.86
C ALA A 166 12.10 12.64 -28.55
N GLY A 167 12.33 13.83 -29.12
CA GLY A 167 13.64 14.24 -29.65
C GLY A 167 14.44 14.98 -28.59
N ARG A 168 13.84 15.99 -27.92
CA ARG A 168 14.51 16.71 -26.83
C ARG A 168 14.69 15.84 -25.60
N LYS A 169 13.65 15.10 -25.22
CA LYS A 169 13.58 14.23 -24.05
C LYS A 169 13.50 12.75 -24.45
N TYR A 170 14.13 11.86 -23.70
CA TYR A 170 13.93 10.42 -23.86
C TYR A 170 12.60 9.97 -23.22
N PHE A 171 11.91 9.06 -23.93
CA PHE A 171 10.74 8.33 -23.44
C PHE A 171 10.98 6.83 -23.64
N SER A 172 10.63 6.00 -22.65
CA SER A 172 10.76 4.55 -22.78
C SER A 172 9.68 3.95 -23.70
N PRO A 173 9.91 2.75 -24.28
CA PRO A 173 8.88 2.04 -25.04
C PRO A 173 7.58 1.85 -24.25
N ASP A 174 7.65 1.61 -22.94
CA ASP A 174 6.48 1.38 -22.10
C ASP A 174 5.69 2.67 -21.83
N GLN A 175 6.37 3.81 -21.67
CA GLN A 175 5.72 5.12 -21.60
C GLN A 175 4.99 5.45 -22.91
N LEU A 176 5.58 5.12 -24.06
CA LEU A 176 4.98 5.32 -25.37
C LEU A 176 3.81 4.35 -25.63
N LYS A 177 3.88 3.11 -25.16
CA LYS A 177 2.76 2.16 -25.14
C LYS A 177 1.61 2.66 -24.26
N GLU A 178 1.89 3.20 -23.08
CA GLU A 178 0.85 3.79 -22.23
C GLU A 178 0.16 4.99 -22.90
N ILE A 179 0.92 5.82 -23.63
CA ILE A 179 0.36 6.92 -24.44
C ILE A 179 -0.51 6.38 -25.58
N ILE A 180 -0.11 5.29 -26.25
CA ILE A 180 -0.93 4.60 -27.28
C ILE A 180 -2.23 4.06 -26.67
N ASP A 181 -2.18 3.47 -25.47
CA ASP A 181 -3.37 2.97 -24.78
C ASP A 181 -4.37 4.10 -24.46
N LYS A 182 -3.88 5.21 -23.90
CA LYS A 182 -4.75 6.36 -23.63
C LYS A 182 -5.21 7.05 -24.92
N ALA A 183 -4.41 7.05 -25.99
CA ALA A 183 -4.82 7.52 -27.30
C ALA A 183 -5.99 6.68 -27.85
N LYS A 184 -5.86 5.34 -27.82
CA LYS A 184 -6.92 4.38 -28.19
C LYS A 184 -8.20 4.61 -27.39
N HIS A 185 -8.14 4.56 -26.06
CA HIS A 185 -9.30 4.70 -25.18
C HIS A 185 -9.96 6.11 -25.23
N TYR A 186 -9.22 7.14 -25.64
CA TYR A 186 -9.78 8.48 -25.89
C TYR A 186 -10.25 8.71 -27.34
N GLY A 187 -10.12 7.73 -28.23
CA GLY A 187 -10.65 7.79 -29.60
C GLY A 187 -9.75 8.52 -30.63
N TYR A 188 -8.44 8.59 -30.36
CA TYR A 188 -7.43 9.09 -31.31
C TYR A 188 -7.20 8.10 -32.45
N THR A 189 -6.53 8.55 -33.52
CA THR A 189 -6.13 7.70 -34.66
C THR A 189 -4.62 7.58 -34.84
N ASP A 190 -3.81 8.52 -34.33
CA ASP A 190 -2.36 8.52 -34.57
C ASP A 190 -1.57 9.02 -33.35
N LEU A 191 -0.39 8.44 -33.15
CA LEU A 191 0.71 9.02 -32.37
C LEU A 191 1.69 9.71 -33.32
N HIS A 192 1.87 11.01 -33.18
CA HIS A 192 2.95 11.76 -33.82
C HIS A 192 4.15 11.77 -32.86
N LEU A 193 5.28 11.22 -33.29
CA LEU A 193 6.44 10.99 -32.43
C LEU A 193 7.66 11.68 -33.04
N LEU A 194 8.05 12.82 -32.45
CA LEU A 194 9.29 13.45 -32.84
C LEU A 194 10.44 12.64 -32.27
N VAL A 195 11.38 12.21 -33.12
CA VAL A 195 12.59 11.47 -32.69
C VAL A 195 13.88 12.19 -33.07
N GLY A 196 13.85 13.02 -34.13
CA GLY A 196 14.83 14.07 -34.36
C GLY A 196 14.17 15.43 -34.12
N ASN A 197 14.53 16.10 -33.03
CA ASN A 197 14.06 17.44 -32.66
C ASN A 197 14.96 18.00 -31.53
N ASP A 198 15.86 18.91 -31.90
CA ASP A 198 17.13 19.25 -31.24
C ASP A 198 18.03 18.00 -31.03
N GLY A 199 17.63 17.08 -30.15
CA GLY A 199 18.24 15.75 -29.96
C GLY A 199 17.79 14.73 -31.01
N MET A 200 18.55 13.62 -31.17
CA MET A 200 18.26 12.56 -32.14
C MET A 200 18.18 11.18 -31.47
N ARG A 201 16.96 10.82 -31.04
CA ARG A 201 16.69 9.68 -30.12
C ARG A 201 16.10 8.45 -30.79
N PHE A 202 16.42 8.20 -32.05
CA PHE A 202 16.08 6.95 -32.73
C PHE A 202 17.23 6.44 -33.59
N MET A 203 17.67 5.21 -33.34
CA MET A 203 18.83 4.59 -33.98
C MET A 203 18.43 3.31 -34.73
N LEU A 204 18.85 3.20 -35.99
CA LEU A 204 18.65 2.00 -36.81
C LEU A 204 19.76 0.98 -36.58
N ASP A 205 19.51 -0.28 -36.93
CA ASP A 205 20.49 -1.36 -36.78
C ASP A 205 21.66 -1.20 -37.77
N ASP A 206 21.40 -0.66 -38.97
CA ASP A 206 22.43 -0.10 -39.86
C ASP A 206 22.28 1.43 -40.00
N MET A 207 23.29 2.18 -39.54
CA MET A 207 23.39 3.63 -39.71
C MET A 207 24.39 4.06 -40.79
N THR A 208 24.83 3.17 -41.67
CA THR A 208 25.82 3.48 -42.72
C THR A 208 25.29 4.53 -43.71
N ILE A 209 25.87 5.73 -43.71
CA ILE A 209 25.48 6.84 -44.60
C ILE A 209 26.45 6.91 -45.78
N THR A 210 25.95 6.99 -47.02
CA THR A 210 26.78 7.30 -48.19
C THR A 210 26.44 8.68 -48.73
N ALA A 211 27.38 9.61 -48.60
CA ALA A 211 27.26 11.01 -49.00
C ALA A 211 28.66 11.59 -49.28
N ASN A 212 28.76 12.72 -49.99
CA ASN A 212 30.03 13.43 -50.20
C ASN A 212 31.13 12.58 -50.88
N GLY A 213 30.72 11.64 -51.74
CA GLY A 213 31.65 10.71 -52.42
C GLY A 213 32.29 9.65 -51.52
N LYS A 214 31.84 9.52 -50.26
CA LYS A 214 32.35 8.56 -49.28
C LYS A 214 31.23 7.87 -48.50
N THR A 215 31.60 6.84 -47.76
CA THR A 215 30.69 6.13 -46.85
C THR A 215 31.16 6.30 -45.42
N TYR A 216 30.26 6.77 -44.56
CA TYR A 216 30.41 6.89 -43.12
C TYR A 216 29.91 5.58 -42.49
N ALA A 217 30.75 4.88 -41.74
CA ALA A 217 30.39 3.57 -41.18
C ALA A 217 29.29 3.68 -40.12
N SER A 218 28.38 2.68 -40.07
CA SER A 218 27.28 2.61 -39.10
C SER A 218 27.69 3.03 -37.70
N ASP A 219 28.73 2.43 -37.14
CA ASP A 219 29.03 2.57 -35.71
C ASP A 219 29.70 3.91 -35.39
N ASP A 220 30.36 4.54 -36.36
CA ASP A 220 30.81 5.94 -36.26
C ASP A 220 29.61 6.90 -36.28
N VAL A 221 28.63 6.66 -37.15
CA VAL A 221 27.40 7.47 -37.23
C VAL A 221 26.55 7.31 -35.96
N LYS A 222 26.41 6.09 -35.43
CA LYS A 222 25.73 5.80 -34.15
C LYS A 222 26.38 6.58 -33.01
N ARG A 223 27.69 6.41 -32.82
CA ARG A 223 28.46 7.10 -31.78
C ARG A 223 28.33 8.62 -31.88
N ALA A 224 28.44 9.16 -33.10
CA ALA A 224 28.36 10.61 -33.34
C ALA A 224 26.96 11.18 -33.04
N LEU A 225 25.88 10.46 -33.33
CA LEU A 225 24.49 10.86 -33.01
C LEU A 225 24.14 10.66 -31.52
N GLU A 226 24.65 9.61 -30.88
CA GLU A 226 24.53 9.39 -29.43
C GLU A 226 25.23 10.50 -28.65
N ASN A 227 26.51 10.78 -28.98
CA ASN A 227 27.29 11.89 -28.43
C ASN A 227 26.62 13.24 -28.69
N GLY A 228 26.13 13.49 -29.91
CA GLY A 228 25.44 14.73 -30.26
C GLY A 228 24.14 14.94 -29.49
N THR A 229 23.40 13.86 -29.22
CA THR A 229 22.19 13.88 -28.39
C THR A 229 22.51 14.15 -26.93
N ASP A 230 23.59 13.56 -26.41
CA ASP A 230 24.08 13.83 -25.05
C ASP A 230 24.64 15.26 -24.89
N ALA A 231 25.28 15.79 -25.93
CA ALA A 231 25.80 17.16 -25.97
C ALA A 231 24.69 18.22 -26.01
N TYR A 232 23.53 17.90 -26.60
CA TYR A 232 22.30 18.67 -26.44
C TYR A 232 21.71 18.47 -25.03
N TYR A 233 21.35 17.23 -24.69
CA TYR A 233 20.87 16.86 -23.36
C TYR A 233 21.05 15.37 -23.08
N LYS A 234 22.06 15.06 -22.26
CA LYS A 234 22.26 13.75 -21.62
C LYS A 234 21.14 13.46 -20.61
N ASP A 235 20.05 12.89 -21.11
CA ASP A 235 18.88 12.52 -20.31
C ASP A 235 19.20 11.27 -19.46
N PRO A 236 19.10 11.33 -18.11
CA PRO A 236 19.43 10.20 -17.26
C PRO A 236 18.46 9.01 -17.39
N ASN A 237 17.34 9.18 -18.11
CA ASN A 237 16.38 8.11 -18.37
C ASN A 237 16.74 7.25 -19.59
N GLY A 238 17.64 7.69 -20.46
CA GLY A 238 18.08 6.99 -21.68
C GLY A 238 18.51 7.95 -22.80
N ASN A 239 19.24 7.44 -23.79
CA ASN A 239 19.67 8.25 -24.95
C ASN A 239 18.67 8.14 -26.12
N HIS A 240 18.50 6.95 -26.70
CA HIS A 240 17.69 6.70 -27.91
C HIS A 240 16.88 5.39 -27.86
N LEU A 241 15.85 5.31 -28.70
CA LEU A 241 15.14 4.07 -29.06
C LEU A 241 15.91 3.31 -30.16
N THR A 242 15.88 1.98 -30.11
CA THR A 242 16.44 1.07 -31.13
C THR A 242 15.43 0.71 -32.23
N GLU A 243 15.91 0.18 -33.36
CA GLU A 243 15.06 -0.28 -34.47
C GLU A 243 14.02 -1.32 -34.03
N SER A 244 14.44 -2.28 -33.20
CA SER A 244 13.56 -3.31 -32.62
C SER A 244 12.49 -2.69 -31.72
N GLN A 245 12.83 -1.72 -30.87
CA GLN A 245 11.86 -1.04 -29.98
C GLN A 245 10.86 -0.20 -30.79
N MET A 246 11.31 0.50 -31.83
CA MET A 246 10.43 1.26 -32.71
C MET A 246 9.52 0.33 -33.53
N THR A 247 10.04 -0.80 -34.01
CA THR A 247 9.24 -1.82 -34.73
C THR A 247 8.16 -2.42 -33.83
N ASP A 248 8.50 -2.78 -32.59
CA ASP A 248 7.54 -3.23 -31.58
C ASP A 248 6.48 -2.16 -31.28
N LEU A 249 6.89 -0.90 -31.09
CA LEU A 249 5.97 0.22 -30.82
C LEU A 249 4.98 0.47 -31.98
N ILE A 250 5.45 0.43 -33.24
CA ILE A 250 4.60 0.55 -34.43
C ILE A 250 3.61 -0.62 -34.50
N ASN A 251 4.05 -1.85 -34.25
CA ASN A 251 3.18 -3.03 -34.25
C ASN A 251 2.14 -2.97 -33.11
N TYR A 252 2.53 -2.49 -31.92
CA TYR A 252 1.64 -2.28 -30.78
C TYR A 252 0.56 -1.24 -31.08
N ALA A 253 0.94 -0.10 -31.66
CA ALA A 253 0.01 0.92 -32.14
C ALA A 253 -0.96 0.35 -33.18
N LYS A 254 -0.44 -0.31 -34.21
CA LYS A 254 -1.21 -0.93 -35.30
C LYS A 254 -2.22 -1.95 -34.80
N ASN A 255 -1.85 -2.79 -33.82
CA ASN A 255 -2.75 -3.79 -33.22
C ASN A 255 -3.95 -3.16 -32.48
N LYS A 256 -3.83 -1.90 -32.03
CA LYS A 256 -4.94 -1.12 -31.44
C LYS A 256 -5.68 -0.24 -32.46
N GLY A 257 -5.20 -0.15 -33.69
CA GLY A 257 -5.73 0.73 -34.74
C GLY A 257 -5.18 2.16 -34.69
N ILE A 258 -4.03 2.36 -34.05
CA ILE A 258 -3.33 3.64 -33.96
C ILE A 258 -2.17 3.66 -34.98
N GLY A 259 -2.08 4.71 -35.79
CA GLY A 259 -0.94 4.99 -36.66
C GLY A 259 0.24 5.60 -35.89
N LEU A 260 1.46 5.48 -36.42
CA LEU A 260 2.63 6.20 -35.90
C LEU A 260 3.22 7.07 -37.02
N ILE A 261 3.41 8.36 -36.74
CA ILE A 261 3.95 9.36 -37.67
C ILE A 261 5.26 9.91 -37.06
N PRO A 262 6.43 9.59 -37.63
CA PRO A 262 7.70 10.09 -37.13
C PRO A 262 7.98 11.54 -37.56
N THR A 263 8.77 12.25 -36.75
CA THR A 263 9.49 13.47 -37.19
C THR A 263 11.00 13.30 -37.04
N VAL A 264 11.73 13.64 -38.10
CA VAL A 264 13.17 13.92 -38.04
C VAL A 264 13.39 15.31 -38.61
N ASN A 265 13.58 16.29 -37.73
CA ASN A 265 13.59 17.70 -38.06
C ASN A 265 14.89 18.13 -38.78
N SER A 266 14.74 19.01 -39.76
CA SER A 266 15.78 19.79 -40.42
C SER A 266 15.09 20.89 -41.26
N PRO A 267 15.77 21.94 -41.73
CA PRO A 267 17.15 22.34 -41.47
C PRO A 267 17.36 23.01 -40.09
N GLY A 268 16.29 23.37 -39.38
CA GLY A 268 16.33 23.77 -37.97
C GLY A 268 16.25 22.57 -37.02
N HIS A 269 16.30 22.83 -35.71
CA HIS A 269 16.05 21.85 -34.64
C HIS A 269 16.79 20.50 -34.82
N MET A 270 18.08 20.57 -35.17
CA MET A 270 18.91 19.39 -35.50
C MET A 270 20.30 19.42 -34.85
N ASP A 271 20.42 19.98 -33.64
CA ASP A 271 21.64 20.16 -32.83
C ASP A 271 22.49 18.87 -32.76
N ALA A 272 21.87 17.73 -32.46
CA ALA A 272 22.56 16.44 -32.37
C ALA A 272 23.12 15.97 -33.72
N ILE A 273 22.43 16.25 -34.82
CA ILE A 273 22.89 15.92 -36.18
C ILE A 273 24.04 16.87 -36.58
N LEU A 274 23.98 18.15 -36.18
CA LEU A 274 25.05 19.12 -36.38
C LEU A 274 26.32 18.77 -35.59
N HIS A 275 26.16 18.28 -34.35
CA HIS A 275 27.26 17.74 -33.56
C HIS A 275 27.85 16.48 -34.21
N ALA A 276 26.99 15.53 -34.61
CA ALA A 276 27.41 14.30 -35.26
C ALA A 276 28.20 14.56 -36.56
N MET A 277 27.73 15.52 -37.39
CA MET A 277 28.44 15.92 -38.60
C MET A 277 29.86 16.46 -38.30
N LYS A 278 30.04 17.20 -37.20
CA LYS A 278 31.36 17.70 -36.76
C LYS A 278 32.29 16.56 -36.30
N GLU A 279 31.77 15.58 -35.55
CA GLU A 279 32.53 14.37 -35.18
C GLU A 279 32.91 13.51 -36.39
N LEU A 280 32.02 13.42 -37.39
CA LEU A 280 32.25 12.74 -38.67
C LEU A 280 33.12 13.57 -39.65
N GLY A 281 33.70 14.68 -39.17
CA GLY A 281 34.69 15.50 -39.89
C GLY A 281 34.11 16.46 -40.93
N ILE A 282 32.79 16.61 -41.04
CA ILE A 282 32.17 17.62 -41.91
C ILE A 282 32.41 19.00 -41.28
N GLN A 283 33.05 19.88 -42.05
CA GLN A 283 33.50 21.18 -41.53
C GLN A 283 32.35 22.20 -41.55
N LYS A 284 32.20 22.94 -40.44
CA LYS A 284 31.27 24.07 -40.28
C LYS A 284 29.84 23.80 -40.80
N PRO A 285 29.14 22.76 -40.32
CA PRO A 285 27.78 22.47 -40.79
C PRO A 285 26.75 23.47 -40.26
N ASN A 286 27.06 24.21 -39.19
CA ASN A 286 26.17 25.17 -38.52
C ASN A 286 26.03 26.49 -39.30
N PHE A 287 24.80 26.98 -39.44
CA PHE A 287 24.50 28.31 -39.99
C PHE A 287 25.05 29.43 -39.09
N ASN A 288 25.52 30.53 -39.69
CA ASN A 288 26.07 31.68 -38.96
C ASN A 288 25.41 33.00 -39.39
N TYR A 289 24.99 33.81 -38.42
CA TYR A 289 24.39 35.12 -38.62
C TYR A 289 25.27 36.20 -37.97
N PHE A 290 25.98 36.98 -38.79
CA PHE A 290 26.88 38.08 -38.38
C PHE A 290 27.83 37.73 -37.21
N GLY A 291 28.40 36.52 -37.23
CA GLY A 291 29.34 36.01 -36.22
C GLY A 291 28.69 35.09 -35.17
N LYS A 292 27.36 35.09 -35.03
CA LYS A 292 26.64 34.19 -34.14
C LYS A 292 26.27 32.88 -34.85
N GLU A 293 26.94 31.80 -34.46
CA GLU A 293 26.64 30.44 -34.95
C GLU A 293 25.34 29.92 -34.31
N SER A 294 24.48 29.28 -35.09
CA SER A 294 23.29 28.56 -34.63
C SER A 294 23.72 27.17 -34.14
N ALA A 295 23.35 26.81 -32.91
CA ALA A 295 23.49 25.43 -32.44
C ALA A 295 22.55 24.49 -33.19
N ARG A 296 21.38 25.00 -33.58
CA ARG A 296 20.20 24.26 -34.06
C ARG A 296 20.12 24.03 -35.57
N THR A 297 20.76 24.87 -36.37
CA THR A 297 20.42 25.01 -37.80
C THR A 297 21.59 24.73 -38.72
N VAL A 298 21.37 23.94 -39.78
CA VAL A 298 22.37 23.66 -40.83
C VAL A 298 22.50 24.82 -41.81
N ASP A 299 23.74 25.12 -42.22
CA ASP A 299 24.02 26.09 -43.28
C ASP A 299 23.57 25.56 -44.64
N LEU A 300 22.67 26.30 -45.30
CA LEU A 300 22.14 25.97 -46.62
C LEU A 300 23.15 26.16 -47.76
N ASP A 301 24.30 26.80 -47.53
CA ASP A 301 25.43 26.80 -48.47
C ASP A 301 26.41 25.63 -48.26
N ASN A 302 26.35 24.94 -47.11
CA ASN A 302 27.24 23.81 -46.82
C ASN A 302 26.74 22.52 -47.51
N LYS A 303 27.14 22.37 -48.77
CA LYS A 303 26.81 21.21 -49.61
C LYS A 303 27.14 19.86 -48.97
N GLU A 304 28.23 19.77 -48.20
CA GLU A 304 28.59 18.51 -47.53
C GLU A 304 27.63 18.16 -46.39
N ALA A 305 27.24 19.15 -45.59
CA ALA A 305 26.27 18.98 -44.52
C ALA A 305 24.87 18.68 -45.07
N LEU A 306 24.42 19.39 -46.11
CA LEU A 306 23.13 19.14 -46.74
C LEU A 306 23.05 17.75 -47.38
N ALA A 307 24.12 17.26 -48.03
CA ALA A 307 24.14 15.94 -48.63
C ALA A 307 24.11 14.83 -47.56
N PHE A 308 24.83 15.00 -46.45
CA PHE A 308 24.76 14.07 -45.31
C PHE A 308 23.36 14.05 -44.68
N THR A 309 22.78 15.23 -44.41
CA THR A 309 21.44 15.34 -43.80
C THR A 309 20.36 14.75 -44.71
N LYS A 310 20.40 15.01 -46.03
CA LYS A 310 19.47 14.40 -47.00
C LYS A 310 19.60 12.88 -47.05
N ALA A 311 20.81 12.33 -47.01
CA ALA A 311 21.03 10.87 -46.97
C ALA A 311 20.59 10.24 -45.63
N LEU A 312 20.68 10.98 -44.52
CA LEU A 312 20.17 10.56 -43.22
C LEU A 312 18.63 10.50 -43.21
N ILE A 313 17.95 11.55 -43.71
CA ILE A 313 16.48 11.57 -43.87
C ILE A 313 16.02 10.45 -44.82
N ASP A 314 16.73 10.22 -45.93
CA ASP A 314 16.46 9.13 -46.87
C ASP A 314 16.52 7.75 -46.19
N LYS A 315 17.55 7.48 -45.39
CA LYS A 315 17.68 6.24 -44.61
C LYS A 315 16.52 6.04 -43.62
N TYR A 316 16.09 7.08 -42.88
CA TYR A 316 14.93 6.95 -41.99
C TYR A 316 13.62 6.80 -42.75
N ALA A 317 13.42 7.52 -43.86
CA ALA A 317 12.25 7.35 -44.72
C ALA A 317 12.15 5.92 -45.28
N ALA A 318 13.27 5.33 -45.69
CA ALA A 318 13.35 3.93 -46.11
C ALA A 318 12.95 2.95 -44.99
N TYR A 319 13.34 3.21 -43.73
CA TYR A 319 12.89 2.40 -42.60
C TYR A 319 11.38 2.53 -42.34
N PHE A 320 10.80 3.74 -42.38
CA PHE A 320 9.37 3.93 -42.10
C PHE A 320 8.46 3.55 -43.29
N ALA A 321 9.02 3.29 -44.48
CA ALA A 321 8.29 2.82 -45.65
C ALA A 321 7.43 1.58 -45.34
N GLY A 322 6.14 1.66 -45.66
CA GLY A 322 5.16 0.59 -45.38
C GLY A 322 4.83 0.34 -43.89
N LYS A 323 5.49 1.06 -42.96
CA LYS A 323 5.22 1.03 -41.52
C LYS A 323 4.36 2.24 -41.09
N SER A 324 4.65 3.41 -41.65
CA SER A 324 3.90 4.67 -41.53
C SER A 324 3.31 5.07 -42.89
N ASP A 325 2.43 6.08 -42.93
CA ASP A 325 1.93 6.67 -44.19
C ASP A 325 2.23 8.18 -44.36
N ILE A 326 2.68 8.83 -43.29
CA ILE A 326 3.16 10.22 -43.24
C ILE A 326 4.55 10.19 -42.58
N PHE A 327 5.46 11.05 -43.04
CA PHE A 327 6.75 11.33 -42.38
C PHE A 327 6.91 12.85 -42.30
N ASN A 328 7.13 13.38 -41.10
CA ASN A 328 7.31 14.81 -40.88
C ASN A 328 8.81 15.17 -41.00
N ILE A 329 9.11 16.13 -41.87
CA ILE A 329 10.47 16.65 -42.11
C ILE A 329 10.76 17.93 -41.32
N GLY A 330 9.78 18.43 -40.55
CA GLY A 330 9.91 19.61 -39.69
C GLY A 330 9.81 20.90 -40.47
N LEU A 331 10.95 21.46 -40.89
CA LEU A 331 11.10 22.77 -41.56
C LEU A 331 10.75 24.02 -40.73
N ASP A 332 10.56 23.90 -39.42
CA ASP A 332 10.21 24.99 -38.49
C ASP A 332 11.40 25.84 -38.00
N GLU A 333 11.09 27.08 -37.62
CA GLU A 333 11.91 28.00 -36.79
C GLU A 333 13.40 28.13 -37.16
N TYR A 334 13.72 28.19 -38.47
CA TYR A 334 15.09 28.31 -38.99
C TYR A 334 15.92 29.34 -38.20
N ALA A 335 17.06 28.91 -37.65
CA ALA A 335 18.01 29.74 -36.91
C ALA A 335 17.39 30.64 -35.83
N ASN A 336 16.30 30.19 -35.17
CA ASN A 336 15.63 30.95 -34.10
C ASN A 336 16.60 31.44 -33.01
N ASP A 337 17.53 30.58 -32.61
CA ASP A 337 18.58 30.83 -31.63
C ASP A 337 19.59 31.90 -32.07
N ALA A 338 20.06 31.86 -33.33
CA ALA A 338 21.01 32.82 -33.87
C ALA A 338 20.36 34.17 -34.20
N THR A 339 19.11 34.17 -34.68
CA THR A 339 18.44 35.32 -35.30
C THR A 339 17.38 36.02 -34.44
N ASP A 340 17.17 35.60 -33.19
CA ASP A 340 16.10 36.12 -32.31
C ASP A 340 14.69 35.87 -32.89
N ALA A 341 14.48 34.64 -33.37
CA ALA A 341 13.28 34.22 -34.11
C ALA A 341 12.94 35.13 -35.32
N LYS A 342 13.94 35.38 -36.18
CA LYS A 342 13.81 36.15 -37.44
C LYS A 342 14.38 35.45 -38.67
N GLY A 343 14.76 34.17 -38.59
CA GLY A 343 15.51 33.48 -39.64
C GLY A 343 14.84 33.47 -41.01
N TRP A 344 13.51 33.35 -41.09
CA TRP A 344 12.80 33.46 -42.36
C TRP A 344 12.94 34.84 -43.01
N SER A 345 12.85 35.92 -42.22
CA SER A 345 13.14 37.28 -42.69
C SER A 345 14.60 37.41 -43.14
N VAL A 346 15.55 36.84 -42.39
CA VAL A 346 16.99 36.84 -42.72
C VAL A 346 17.26 36.12 -44.06
N LEU A 347 16.64 34.97 -44.29
CA LEU A 347 16.77 34.20 -45.54
C LEU A 347 16.14 34.91 -46.75
N GLN A 348 15.11 35.74 -46.54
CA GLN A 348 14.47 36.54 -47.59
C GLN A 348 15.17 37.88 -47.87
N ALA A 349 15.86 38.44 -46.86
CA ALA A 349 16.36 39.81 -46.87
C ALA A 349 17.29 40.16 -48.06
N TYR A 350 18.07 39.20 -48.58
CA TYR A 350 19.08 39.46 -49.62
C TYR A 350 18.54 40.13 -50.89
N LYS A 351 17.26 39.90 -51.27
CA LYS A 351 16.64 40.51 -52.47
C LYS A 351 16.19 41.98 -52.24
N TRP A 352 16.06 42.38 -50.97
CA TRP A 352 15.63 43.72 -50.53
C TRP A 352 16.82 44.56 -50.03
N TYR A 353 17.81 43.89 -49.44
CA TYR A 353 18.98 44.46 -48.78
C TYR A 353 20.28 43.75 -49.26
N PRO A 354 20.60 43.79 -50.57
CA PRO A 354 21.68 42.98 -51.15
C PRO A 354 23.09 43.37 -50.66
N GLU A 355 23.31 44.64 -50.29
CA GLU A 355 24.61 45.14 -49.84
C GLU A 355 24.89 44.86 -48.34
N ASP A 356 23.86 44.48 -47.57
CA ASP A 356 23.92 44.38 -46.10
C ASP A 356 24.50 43.04 -45.60
N GLY A 357 24.89 42.14 -46.50
CA GLY A 357 25.56 40.87 -46.17
C GLY A 357 24.64 39.73 -45.72
N PHE A 358 23.33 39.80 -46.00
CA PHE A 358 22.39 38.70 -45.78
C PHE A 358 22.68 37.48 -46.69
N PRO A 359 22.24 36.26 -46.33
CA PRO A 359 22.53 35.05 -47.12
C PRO A 359 21.95 35.11 -48.55
N ASP A 360 22.82 35.19 -49.56
CA ASP A 360 22.44 35.17 -50.99
C ASP A 360 21.54 33.96 -51.27
N LYS A 361 20.34 34.19 -51.81
CA LYS A 361 19.39 33.12 -52.17
C LYS A 361 19.03 32.19 -51.01
N GLY A 362 19.13 32.66 -49.77
CA GLY A 362 18.88 31.85 -48.57
C GLY A 362 17.51 31.17 -48.59
N TYR A 363 16.45 31.92 -48.91
CA TYR A 363 15.09 31.38 -48.95
C TYR A 363 14.83 30.51 -50.19
N ASP A 364 15.45 30.81 -51.34
CA ASP A 364 15.42 29.98 -52.54
C ASP A 364 16.07 28.61 -52.30
N LYS A 365 17.22 28.59 -51.60
CA LYS A 365 17.93 27.38 -51.15
C LYS A 365 17.07 26.59 -50.16
N PHE A 366 16.35 27.25 -49.26
CA PHE A 366 15.41 26.61 -48.36
C PHE A 366 14.24 25.93 -49.10
N ILE A 367 13.61 26.62 -50.06
CA ILE A 367 12.55 26.02 -50.92
C ILE A 367 13.10 24.79 -51.66
N ALA A 368 14.30 24.88 -52.23
CA ALA A 368 14.95 23.75 -52.89
C ALA A 368 15.27 22.59 -51.93
N TYR A 369 15.69 22.89 -50.68
CA TYR A 369 15.93 21.89 -49.64
C TYR A 369 14.63 21.17 -49.22
N ALA A 370 13.57 21.93 -48.91
CA ALA A 370 12.26 21.41 -48.55
C ALA A 370 11.67 20.50 -49.64
N ASN A 371 11.74 20.94 -50.90
CA ASN A 371 11.27 20.16 -52.04
C ASN A 371 12.11 18.89 -52.28
N ASP A 372 13.42 18.92 -52.04
CA ASP A 372 14.26 17.73 -52.10
C ASP A 372 13.91 16.70 -51.00
N LEU A 373 13.63 17.15 -49.78
CA LEU A 373 13.16 16.26 -48.72
C LEU A 373 11.77 15.69 -49.03
N ALA A 374 10.85 16.50 -49.54
CA ALA A 374 9.54 16.04 -49.99
C ALA A 374 9.64 14.99 -51.11
N ARG A 375 10.57 15.19 -52.05
CA ARG A 375 10.89 14.23 -53.12
C ARG A 375 11.49 12.92 -52.57
N ILE A 376 12.39 12.99 -51.58
CA ILE A 376 12.97 11.83 -50.89
C ILE A 376 11.87 11.03 -50.20
N VAL A 377 11.06 11.66 -49.34
CA VAL A 377 9.98 11.01 -48.60
C VAL A 377 8.95 10.35 -49.55
N LYS A 378 8.55 11.05 -50.63
CA LYS A 378 7.64 10.47 -51.64
C LYS A 378 8.24 9.29 -52.40
N SER A 379 9.56 9.21 -52.56
CA SER A 379 10.21 8.06 -53.22
C SER A 379 10.07 6.74 -52.43
N HIS A 380 9.87 6.84 -51.11
CA HIS A 380 9.57 5.72 -50.22
C HIS A 380 8.07 5.45 -50.04
N GLY A 381 7.21 6.10 -50.84
CA GLY A 381 5.75 5.96 -50.77
C GLY A 381 5.08 6.67 -49.58
N LEU A 382 5.85 7.43 -48.80
CA LEU A 382 5.38 8.19 -47.64
C LEU A 382 4.90 9.60 -48.07
N LYS A 383 3.94 10.16 -47.34
CA LYS A 383 3.51 11.55 -47.52
C LYS A 383 4.41 12.49 -46.69
N PRO A 384 5.07 13.49 -47.29
CA PRO A 384 5.82 14.46 -46.51
C PRO A 384 4.85 15.37 -45.74
N MET A 385 5.20 15.66 -44.49
CA MET A 385 4.57 16.68 -43.66
C MET A 385 5.62 17.68 -43.17
N ALA A 386 5.23 18.93 -42.98
CA ALA A 386 6.10 19.98 -42.43
C ALA A 386 5.27 21.02 -41.66
N PHE A 387 5.91 21.78 -40.78
CA PHE A 387 5.29 22.92 -40.09
C PHE A 387 5.16 24.14 -41.00
N ASN A 388 4.20 25.03 -40.67
CA ASN A 388 3.73 26.06 -41.60
C ASN A 388 4.59 27.33 -41.70
N ASP A 389 5.42 27.63 -40.71
CA ASP A 389 5.96 28.98 -40.53
C ASP A 389 6.99 29.38 -41.59
N GLY A 390 7.82 28.44 -42.06
CA GLY A 390 8.72 28.65 -43.19
C GLY A 390 8.05 28.63 -44.56
N ILE A 391 6.82 28.11 -44.69
CA ILE A 391 6.18 27.83 -45.98
C ILE A 391 5.45 29.09 -46.50
N TYR A 392 5.96 29.66 -47.59
CA TYR A 392 5.57 30.96 -48.14
C TYR A 392 5.55 32.09 -47.08
N TYR A 393 6.60 32.17 -46.26
CA TYR A 393 6.77 33.20 -45.24
C TYR A 393 6.66 34.62 -45.83
N ASN A 394 6.12 35.56 -45.05
CA ASN A 394 5.67 36.90 -45.46
C ASN A 394 4.59 36.86 -46.57
N SER A 395 3.91 35.71 -46.74
CA SER A 395 3.06 35.40 -47.90
C SER A 395 3.77 35.53 -49.26
N ASP A 396 5.11 35.56 -49.29
CA ASP A 396 5.87 35.78 -50.52
C ASP A 396 5.98 34.49 -51.34
N THR A 397 5.59 34.59 -52.60
CA THR A 397 5.58 33.50 -53.58
C THR A 397 6.49 33.76 -54.79
N SER A 398 7.33 34.81 -54.71
CA SER A 398 8.25 35.28 -55.74
C SER A 398 9.65 34.63 -55.68
N PHE A 399 9.93 33.83 -54.66
CA PHE A 399 11.17 33.06 -54.51
C PHE A 399 11.06 31.63 -55.08
N GLY A 400 9.85 31.15 -55.37
CA GLY A 400 9.60 29.79 -55.86
C GLY A 400 8.31 29.21 -55.31
N THR A 401 8.15 27.90 -55.49
CA THR A 401 6.98 27.13 -55.04
C THR A 401 7.42 25.92 -54.21
N PHE A 402 6.78 25.74 -53.06
CA PHE A 402 6.88 24.51 -52.28
C PHE A 402 6.12 23.37 -52.97
N ASP A 403 6.57 22.14 -52.74
CA ASP A 403 5.92 20.94 -53.25
C ASP A 403 4.53 20.78 -52.59
N LYS A 404 3.48 20.93 -53.39
CA LYS A 404 2.06 20.87 -52.97
C LYS A 404 1.65 19.56 -52.28
N ASP A 405 2.41 18.48 -52.46
CA ASP A 405 2.11 17.20 -51.81
C ASP A 405 2.62 17.16 -50.35
N ILE A 406 3.34 18.21 -49.90
CA ILE A 406 3.63 18.46 -48.48
C ILE A 406 2.33 18.79 -47.74
N ILE A 407 1.96 17.93 -46.78
CA ILE A 407 0.93 18.23 -45.77
C ILE A 407 1.49 19.29 -44.83
N VAL A 408 0.73 20.35 -44.58
CA VAL A 408 1.15 21.42 -43.66
C VAL A 408 0.51 21.22 -42.30
N SER A 409 1.36 20.97 -41.30
CA SER A 409 1.08 21.06 -39.87
C SER A 409 0.95 22.53 -39.48
N MET A 410 -0.27 23.05 -39.55
CA MET A 410 -0.57 24.46 -39.29
C MET A 410 -0.65 24.69 -37.78
N TRP A 411 0.46 25.10 -37.19
CA TRP A 411 0.61 25.29 -35.75
C TRP A 411 0.39 26.72 -35.30
N THR A 412 1.01 27.69 -35.97
CA THR A 412 0.98 29.10 -35.56
C THR A 412 0.42 30.03 -36.63
N GLY A 413 -0.24 31.11 -36.17
CA GLY A 413 -0.60 32.25 -37.01
C GLY A 413 0.51 33.30 -37.15
N GLY A 414 1.66 33.07 -36.52
CA GLY A 414 2.75 34.04 -36.41
C GLY A 414 2.47 35.10 -35.34
N TRP A 415 3.45 35.99 -35.15
CA TRP A 415 3.43 37.04 -34.13
C TRP A 415 4.11 38.32 -34.65
N GLY A 416 4.31 39.31 -33.79
CA GLY A 416 4.89 40.61 -34.17
C GLY A 416 6.24 40.47 -34.88
N GLY A 417 6.28 40.77 -36.18
CA GLY A 417 7.48 40.62 -37.01
C GLY A 417 7.89 39.16 -37.24
N TYR A 418 6.92 38.24 -37.28
CA TYR A 418 7.08 36.83 -37.66
C TYR A 418 5.88 36.40 -38.52
N ASP A 419 5.86 36.92 -39.75
CA ASP A 419 4.66 37.05 -40.58
C ASP A 419 4.46 35.84 -41.50
N VAL A 420 4.09 34.69 -40.92
CA VAL A 420 3.85 33.42 -41.64
C VAL A 420 2.72 33.53 -42.69
N ALA A 421 2.67 32.62 -43.67
CA ALA A 421 1.54 32.47 -44.59
C ALA A 421 0.22 32.21 -43.85
N SER A 422 -0.91 32.66 -44.42
CA SER A 422 -2.23 32.25 -43.93
C SER A 422 -2.58 30.83 -44.38
N SER A 423 -3.33 30.09 -43.57
CA SER A 423 -3.81 28.75 -43.94
C SER A 423 -4.74 28.79 -45.16
N LYS A 424 -5.41 29.93 -45.38
CA LYS A 424 -6.10 30.27 -46.63
C LYS A 424 -5.15 30.22 -47.83
N LEU A 425 -4.03 30.97 -47.80
CA LEU A 425 -3.04 30.99 -48.87
C LEU A 425 -2.45 29.59 -49.14
N LEU A 426 -2.18 28.82 -48.08
CA LEU A 426 -1.62 27.47 -48.20
C LEU A 426 -2.58 26.51 -48.92
N VAL A 427 -3.88 26.57 -48.62
CA VAL A 427 -4.92 25.82 -49.36
C VAL A 427 -5.09 26.33 -50.79
N GLU A 428 -5.00 27.65 -51.02
CA GLU A 428 -5.01 28.24 -52.38
C GLU A 428 -3.78 27.85 -53.22
N LYS A 429 -2.67 27.45 -52.58
CA LYS A 429 -1.50 26.83 -53.22
C LYS A 429 -1.61 25.30 -53.36
N GLY A 430 -2.68 24.69 -52.87
CA GLY A 430 -3.00 23.27 -53.05
C GLY A 430 -2.51 22.33 -51.95
N HIS A 431 -2.01 22.86 -50.82
CA HIS A 431 -1.58 22.03 -49.69
C HIS A 431 -2.76 21.48 -48.89
N GLN A 432 -2.60 20.28 -48.34
CA GLN A 432 -3.51 19.73 -47.31
C GLN A 432 -3.10 20.23 -45.93
N ILE A 433 -4.07 20.61 -45.08
CA ILE A 433 -3.80 21.12 -43.74
C ILE A 433 -4.10 20.06 -42.67
N LEU A 434 -3.13 19.81 -41.80
CA LEU A 434 -3.34 19.26 -40.45
C LEU A 434 -3.42 20.44 -39.48
N ASN A 435 -4.45 20.49 -38.63
CA ASN A 435 -4.58 21.58 -37.66
C ASN A 435 -3.78 21.25 -36.39
N THR A 436 -2.71 21.98 -36.11
CA THR A 436 -1.77 21.71 -35.01
C THR A 436 -1.73 22.89 -34.02
N ASN A 437 -2.87 23.56 -33.85
CA ASN A 437 -3.01 24.88 -33.23
C ASN A 437 -2.27 25.03 -31.89
N ASP A 438 -1.37 26.02 -31.81
CA ASP A 438 -0.53 26.33 -30.65
C ASP A 438 -1.33 26.62 -29.36
N ALA A 439 -2.62 26.96 -29.47
CA ALA A 439 -3.53 27.05 -28.33
C ALA A 439 -3.63 25.73 -27.52
N TRP A 440 -3.35 24.57 -28.12
CA TRP A 440 -3.43 23.27 -27.43
C TRP A 440 -2.08 22.77 -26.89
N TYR A 441 -1.00 23.53 -27.07
CA TYR A 441 0.35 23.11 -26.66
C TYR A 441 0.49 23.03 -25.14
N TYR A 442 1.24 22.02 -24.68
CA TYR A 442 1.69 21.86 -23.30
C TYR A 442 3.19 21.54 -23.27
N VAL A 443 3.97 22.35 -22.56
CA VAL A 443 5.40 22.10 -22.34
C VAL A 443 5.60 21.45 -20.99
N LEU A 444 6.28 20.30 -20.97
CA LEU A 444 6.53 19.53 -19.74
C LEU A 444 7.21 20.38 -18.67
N GLY A 445 6.75 20.23 -17.41
CA GLY A 445 7.21 21.04 -16.29
C GLY A 445 6.47 22.37 -16.10
N ARG A 446 5.90 22.95 -17.16
CA ARG A 446 5.05 24.15 -17.06
C ARG A 446 3.62 23.72 -16.69
N ASN A 447 3.42 23.39 -15.41
CA ASN A 447 2.31 22.55 -14.96
C ASN A 447 1.04 23.29 -14.52
N ALA A 448 1.08 24.62 -14.41
CA ALA A 448 -0.04 25.47 -14.02
C ALA A 448 0.13 26.91 -14.52
N ASP A 449 -0.92 27.73 -14.40
CA ASP A 449 -0.87 29.17 -14.72
C ASP A 449 0.32 29.88 -14.05
N GLY A 450 0.92 30.82 -14.79
CA GLY A 450 2.11 31.56 -14.38
C GLY A 450 3.45 30.83 -14.56
N GLN A 451 3.47 29.51 -14.81
CA GLN A 451 4.71 28.73 -14.99
C GLN A 451 5.29 28.82 -16.40
N GLY A 452 5.18 29.99 -17.04
CA GLY A 452 5.59 30.23 -18.42
C GLY A 452 4.51 29.94 -19.48
N TRP A 453 4.90 30.10 -20.74
CA TRP A 453 4.02 29.94 -21.91
C TRP A 453 3.85 28.46 -22.29
N TYR A 454 2.69 28.12 -22.87
CA TYR A 454 2.26 26.73 -23.10
C TYR A 454 2.27 25.89 -21.81
N ASN A 455 1.86 26.49 -20.69
CA ASN A 455 1.62 25.73 -19.47
C ASN A 455 0.33 24.89 -19.58
N LEU A 456 0.18 23.86 -18.73
CA LEU A 456 -0.94 22.93 -18.81
C LEU A 456 -2.31 23.60 -18.72
N ASP A 457 -2.48 24.60 -17.87
CA ASP A 457 -3.78 25.29 -17.74
C ASP A 457 -4.03 26.23 -18.93
N GLN A 458 -2.99 26.84 -19.51
CA GLN A 458 -3.09 27.55 -20.79
C GLN A 458 -3.54 26.60 -21.92
N GLY A 459 -2.90 25.42 -22.06
CA GLY A 459 -3.27 24.43 -23.08
C GLY A 459 -4.70 23.89 -22.91
N LEU A 460 -5.12 23.64 -21.66
CA LEU A 460 -6.50 23.24 -21.34
C LEU A 460 -7.53 24.36 -21.62
N ASN A 461 -7.18 25.61 -21.34
CA ASN A 461 -8.01 26.77 -21.70
C ASN A 461 -8.08 26.98 -23.22
N GLY A 462 -6.99 26.77 -23.95
CA GLY A 462 -7.00 26.82 -25.41
C GLY A 462 -7.85 25.69 -26.00
N ILE A 463 -7.72 24.45 -25.51
CA ILE A 463 -8.60 23.32 -25.88
C ILE A 463 -10.09 23.65 -25.68
N LYS A 464 -10.43 24.31 -24.57
CA LYS A 464 -11.81 24.70 -24.24
C LYS A 464 -12.38 25.78 -25.16
N ASN A 465 -11.56 26.71 -25.63
CA ASN A 465 -11.99 27.90 -26.38
C ASN A 465 -11.72 27.81 -27.89
N THR A 466 -10.85 26.91 -28.32
CA THR A 466 -10.40 26.74 -29.72
C THR A 466 -10.75 25.32 -30.18
N PRO A 467 -11.86 25.11 -30.91
CA PRO A 467 -12.28 23.78 -31.38
C PRO A 467 -11.36 23.26 -32.49
N ILE A 468 -11.38 21.94 -32.74
CA ILE A 468 -10.53 21.24 -33.72
C ILE A 468 -10.65 21.80 -35.16
N THR A 469 -11.75 22.48 -35.48
CA THR A 469 -12.00 23.16 -36.75
C THR A 469 -11.32 24.53 -36.88
N SER A 470 -10.81 25.10 -35.79
CA SER A 470 -10.22 26.44 -35.75
C SER A 470 -8.75 26.40 -36.15
N VAL A 471 -8.49 26.57 -37.45
CA VAL A 471 -7.14 26.57 -38.03
C VAL A 471 -6.49 27.96 -37.85
N PRO A 472 -5.20 28.04 -37.45
CA PRO A 472 -4.49 29.32 -37.35
C PRO A 472 -4.53 30.15 -38.64
N LYS A 473 -4.62 31.48 -38.49
CA LYS A 473 -4.56 32.49 -39.56
C LYS A 473 -5.36 32.10 -40.81
N SER A 474 -6.67 31.94 -40.64
CA SER A 474 -7.60 31.54 -41.72
C SER A 474 -8.07 32.69 -42.61
N ASP A 475 -7.73 33.94 -42.28
CA ASP A 475 -8.21 35.17 -42.93
C ASP A 475 -9.75 35.24 -43.12
N GLY A 476 -10.49 34.59 -42.22
CA GLY A 476 -11.95 34.50 -42.26
C GLY A 476 -12.52 33.42 -43.20
N ALA A 477 -11.67 32.64 -43.88
CA ALA A 477 -12.08 31.52 -44.72
C ALA A 477 -12.36 30.25 -43.90
N THR A 478 -13.22 29.37 -44.43
CA THR A 478 -13.38 28.00 -43.93
C THR A 478 -12.25 27.14 -44.51
N ILE A 479 -11.35 26.65 -43.66
CA ILE A 479 -10.17 25.92 -44.10
C ILE A 479 -10.47 24.40 -44.10
N PRO A 480 -10.33 23.69 -45.24
CA PRO A 480 -10.40 22.24 -45.26
C PRO A 480 -9.19 21.62 -44.54
N PHE A 481 -9.45 20.72 -43.59
CA PHE A 481 -8.42 20.05 -42.79
C PHE A 481 -8.60 18.52 -42.81
N ILE A 482 -7.48 17.79 -42.71
CA ILE A 482 -7.45 16.32 -42.67
C ILE A 482 -7.63 15.76 -41.26
N GLY A 483 -7.34 16.57 -40.24
CA GLY A 483 -7.34 16.19 -38.84
C GLY A 483 -6.86 17.30 -37.92
N GLY A 484 -6.84 17.02 -36.62
CA GLY A 484 -6.29 17.89 -35.59
C GLY A 484 -5.26 17.17 -34.71
N MET A 485 -4.24 17.92 -34.27
CA MET A 485 -3.13 17.43 -33.47
C MET A 485 -2.90 18.32 -32.24
N VAL A 486 -3.06 17.72 -31.06
CA VAL A 486 -2.64 18.31 -29.77
C VAL A 486 -1.19 17.88 -29.51
N ALA A 487 -0.36 18.76 -28.92
CA ALA A 487 1.08 18.50 -28.80
C ALA A 487 1.64 18.75 -27.40
N ALA A 488 2.45 17.81 -26.93
CA ALA A 488 3.24 17.90 -25.72
C ALA A 488 4.74 18.01 -26.05
N TRP A 489 5.37 19.07 -25.56
CA TRP A 489 6.71 19.51 -25.92
C TRP A 489 7.68 19.46 -24.74
N ALA A 490 8.97 19.34 -25.03
CA ALA A 490 10.02 19.18 -24.03
C ALA A 490 11.13 20.24 -24.15
N ASP A 491 10.78 21.52 -24.33
CA ASP A 491 11.68 22.69 -24.36
C ASP A 491 12.72 22.70 -23.21
N THR A 492 12.35 22.08 -22.09
CA THR A 492 13.19 21.88 -20.91
C THR A 492 13.19 20.37 -20.63
N PRO A 493 14.04 19.58 -21.31
CA PRO A 493 13.92 18.12 -21.32
C PRO A 493 14.33 17.46 -19.99
N SER A 494 14.92 18.22 -19.07
CA SER A 494 15.10 17.84 -17.66
C SER A 494 13.83 17.88 -16.82
N ALA A 495 12.72 18.44 -17.34
CA ALA A 495 11.43 18.42 -16.66
C ALA A 495 10.89 16.99 -16.52
N ARG A 496 10.28 16.70 -15.37
CA ARG A 496 9.63 15.40 -15.10
C ARG A 496 8.43 15.21 -16.03
N TYR A 497 8.48 14.16 -16.85
CA TYR A 497 7.29 13.63 -17.54
C TYR A 497 6.25 13.16 -16.50
N SER A 498 4.99 13.51 -16.72
CA SER A 498 3.88 13.26 -15.81
C SER A 498 2.70 12.70 -16.60
N PRO A 499 2.55 11.35 -16.68
CA PRO A 499 1.51 10.70 -17.49
C PRO A 499 0.11 11.28 -17.24
N SER A 500 -0.27 11.41 -15.96
CA SER A 500 -1.54 12.01 -15.53
C SER A 500 -1.84 13.41 -16.10
N ARG A 501 -0.81 14.26 -16.31
CA ARG A 501 -0.96 15.61 -16.88
C ARG A 501 -1.14 15.56 -18.39
N LEU A 502 -0.36 14.72 -19.07
CA LEU A 502 -0.51 14.45 -20.51
C LEU A 502 -1.90 13.86 -20.80
N PHE A 503 -2.35 12.89 -20.00
CA PHE A 503 -3.67 12.26 -20.17
C PHE A 503 -4.82 13.20 -19.81
N LYS A 504 -4.64 14.16 -18.89
CA LYS A 504 -5.60 15.27 -18.66
C LYS A 504 -5.75 16.10 -19.94
N LEU A 505 -4.65 16.53 -20.57
CA LEU A 505 -4.64 17.27 -21.83
C LEU A 505 -5.33 16.48 -22.97
N MET A 506 -4.90 15.22 -23.18
CA MET A 506 -5.45 14.34 -24.22
C MET A 506 -6.96 14.11 -24.05
N ARG A 507 -7.40 13.83 -22.82
CA ARG A 507 -8.83 13.62 -22.49
C ARG A 507 -9.64 14.89 -22.66
N SER A 508 -9.10 16.05 -22.29
CA SER A 508 -9.78 17.33 -22.51
C SER A 508 -9.92 17.65 -24.01
N PHE A 509 -8.91 17.39 -24.84
CA PHE A 509 -9.02 17.61 -26.30
C PHE A 509 -10.05 16.66 -26.94
N ALA A 510 -10.07 15.39 -26.55
CA ALA A 510 -11.06 14.43 -26.99
C ALA A 510 -12.49 14.81 -26.56
N ASN A 511 -12.68 15.21 -25.29
CA ASN A 511 -13.99 15.61 -24.76
C ASN A 511 -14.50 16.93 -25.36
N ALA A 512 -13.63 17.92 -25.60
CA ALA A 512 -14.02 19.20 -26.21
C ALA A 512 -14.46 19.06 -27.68
N ASN A 513 -14.06 17.96 -28.35
CA ASN A 513 -14.30 17.71 -29.77
C ASN A 513 -14.99 16.35 -30.00
N ALA A 514 -15.82 15.91 -29.05
CA ALA A 514 -16.26 14.52 -28.91
C ALA A 514 -17.04 13.92 -30.09
N GLU A 515 -17.52 14.71 -31.05
CA GLU A 515 -18.10 14.21 -32.32
C GLU A 515 -17.06 13.72 -33.34
N TYR A 516 -15.78 14.08 -33.18
CA TYR A 516 -14.66 13.68 -34.05
C TYR A 516 -13.92 12.44 -33.53
N PHE A 517 -13.93 12.24 -32.22
CA PHE A 517 -13.25 11.12 -31.55
C PHE A 517 -14.18 9.90 -31.48
N ALA A 518 -13.63 8.70 -31.60
CA ALA A 518 -14.39 7.46 -31.44
C ALA A 518 -14.82 7.25 -29.97
N ALA A 519 -15.93 6.56 -29.76
CA ALA A 519 -16.32 6.05 -28.46
C ALA A 519 -15.41 4.89 -27.99
N ASP A 520 -15.39 4.62 -26.68
CA ASP A 520 -14.74 3.45 -26.11
C ASP A 520 -15.70 2.25 -26.10
N TYR A 521 -15.22 1.14 -26.68
CA TYR A 521 -15.89 -0.16 -26.70
C TYR A 521 -15.10 -1.23 -25.91
N GLU A 522 -13.87 -0.97 -25.45
CA GLU A 522 -13.09 -1.96 -24.68
C GLU A 522 -13.84 -2.33 -23.39
N SER A 523 -14.47 -1.34 -22.75
CA SER A 523 -15.38 -1.51 -21.61
C SER A 523 -16.61 -2.38 -21.93
N ALA A 524 -17.15 -2.32 -23.15
CA ALA A 524 -18.32 -3.09 -23.58
C ALA A 524 -17.94 -4.54 -23.93
N GLU A 525 -16.80 -4.75 -24.60
CA GLU A 525 -16.24 -6.08 -24.81
C GLU A 525 -15.88 -6.76 -23.49
N GLN A 526 -15.42 -6.00 -22.49
CA GLN A 526 -15.11 -6.53 -21.16
C GLN A 526 -16.37 -6.97 -20.42
N ALA A 527 -17.42 -6.14 -20.37
CA ALA A 527 -18.70 -6.52 -19.79
C ALA A 527 -19.31 -7.78 -20.46
N LEU A 528 -19.10 -7.96 -21.78
CA LEU A 528 -19.52 -9.18 -22.50
C LEU A 528 -18.68 -10.44 -22.17
N LYS A 529 -17.49 -10.30 -21.59
CA LYS A 529 -16.65 -11.43 -21.10
C LYS A 529 -17.00 -11.83 -19.67
N GLU A 530 -17.58 -10.92 -18.89
CA GLU A 530 -17.96 -11.11 -17.49
C GLU A 530 -19.33 -11.77 -17.31
N VAL A 531 -20.11 -11.90 -18.40
CA VAL A 531 -21.39 -12.62 -18.40
C VAL A 531 -21.16 -14.11 -18.07
N PRO A 532 -21.94 -14.73 -17.15
CA PRO A 532 -21.86 -16.15 -16.87
C PRO A 532 -21.98 -17.02 -18.13
N THR A 533 -21.15 -18.05 -18.23
CA THR A 533 -21.15 -18.99 -19.36
C THR A 533 -22.08 -20.19 -19.15
N ASP A 534 -22.38 -20.53 -17.89
CA ASP A 534 -23.39 -21.51 -17.50
C ASP A 534 -24.64 -20.78 -16.97
N PHE A 535 -25.79 -21.10 -17.56
CA PHE A 535 -27.10 -20.56 -17.16
C PHE A 535 -28.04 -21.60 -16.53
N ASN A 536 -27.63 -22.86 -16.41
CA ASN A 536 -28.52 -23.97 -16.03
C ASN A 536 -29.10 -23.88 -14.61
N ARG A 537 -28.53 -23.03 -13.73
CA ARG A 537 -28.99 -22.82 -12.35
C ARG A 537 -30.00 -21.66 -12.21
N TYR A 538 -30.30 -20.92 -13.28
CA TYR A 538 -31.13 -19.72 -13.24
C TYR A 538 -32.51 -19.88 -13.93
N THR A 539 -33.44 -18.99 -13.60
CA THR A 539 -34.78 -18.95 -14.21
C THR A 539 -34.73 -18.50 -15.67
N ALA A 540 -35.59 -19.08 -16.51
CA ALA A 540 -35.62 -18.77 -17.94
C ALA A 540 -35.90 -17.29 -18.22
N GLU A 541 -36.70 -16.64 -17.37
CA GLU A 541 -37.04 -15.23 -17.44
C GLU A 541 -35.83 -14.32 -17.22
N SER A 542 -34.98 -14.63 -16.22
CA SER A 542 -33.79 -13.82 -15.93
C SER A 542 -32.67 -14.05 -16.95
N VAL A 543 -32.51 -15.30 -17.43
CA VAL A 543 -31.59 -15.63 -18.54
C VAL A 543 -31.99 -14.90 -19.83
N ALA A 544 -33.30 -14.80 -20.12
CA ALA A 544 -33.79 -14.07 -21.29
C ALA A 544 -33.45 -12.56 -21.22
N ALA A 545 -33.54 -11.95 -20.04
CA ALA A 545 -33.14 -10.56 -19.84
C ALA A 545 -31.64 -10.33 -20.12
N VAL A 546 -30.76 -11.22 -19.63
CA VAL A 546 -29.31 -11.17 -19.94
C VAL A 546 -29.06 -11.31 -21.44
N LYS A 547 -29.75 -12.23 -22.13
CA LYS A 547 -29.53 -12.47 -23.56
C LYS A 547 -30.01 -11.33 -24.45
N GLU A 548 -31.10 -10.64 -24.10
CA GLU A 548 -31.49 -9.40 -24.81
C GLU A 548 -30.55 -8.22 -24.49
N ALA A 549 -29.97 -8.14 -23.29
CA ALA A 549 -28.96 -7.13 -22.95
C ALA A 549 -27.62 -7.35 -23.68
N GLU A 550 -27.11 -8.60 -23.74
CA GLU A 550 -25.96 -8.96 -24.58
C GLU A 550 -26.18 -8.57 -26.04
N LYS A 551 -27.35 -8.91 -26.57
CA LYS A 551 -27.77 -8.62 -27.94
C LYS A 551 -27.86 -7.11 -28.18
N ALA A 552 -28.30 -6.32 -27.20
CA ALA A 552 -28.30 -4.86 -27.28
C ALA A 552 -26.88 -4.29 -27.45
N ILE A 553 -25.91 -4.72 -26.62
CA ILE A 553 -24.49 -4.31 -26.78
C ILE A 553 -23.96 -4.75 -28.15
N ARG A 554 -24.18 -6.01 -28.54
CA ARG A 554 -23.74 -6.56 -29.84
C ARG A 554 -24.45 -5.93 -31.06
N SER A 555 -25.48 -5.11 -30.85
CA SER A 555 -26.22 -4.38 -31.89
C SER A 555 -25.97 -2.87 -31.88
N LEU A 556 -25.04 -2.38 -31.06
CA LEU A 556 -24.55 -1.00 -31.14
C LEU A 556 -23.86 -0.78 -32.49
N ASP A 557 -24.03 0.41 -33.08
CA ASP A 557 -23.21 0.84 -34.22
C ASP A 557 -21.74 0.80 -33.81
N SER A 558 -20.84 0.33 -34.68
CA SER A 558 -19.38 0.31 -34.44
C SER A 558 -18.70 1.66 -34.68
N ASN A 559 -19.45 2.68 -35.10
CA ASN A 559 -18.97 4.02 -35.46
C ASN A 559 -19.60 5.11 -34.58
N LEU A 560 -19.87 4.82 -33.29
CA LEU A 560 -20.30 5.85 -32.35
C LEU A 560 -19.13 6.79 -32.04
N SER A 561 -19.43 8.08 -31.99
CA SER A 561 -18.50 9.09 -31.51
C SER A 561 -18.49 9.17 -29.99
N ARG A 562 -17.44 9.74 -29.40
CA ARG A 562 -17.29 9.95 -27.97
C ARG A 562 -18.43 10.80 -27.36
N ALA A 563 -19.10 11.62 -28.18
CA ALA A 563 -20.31 12.36 -27.80
C ALA A 563 -21.56 11.46 -27.58
N GLN A 564 -21.45 10.16 -27.84
CA GLN A 564 -22.50 9.15 -27.72
C GLN A 564 -22.15 8.05 -26.71
N GLN A 565 -21.06 8.20 -25.93
CA GLN A 565 -20.54 7.21 -24.99
C GLN A 565 -21.63 6.68 -24.03
N ASP A 566 -22.47 7.58 -23.50
CA ASP A 566 -23.65 7.26 -22.68
C ASP A 566 -24.54 6.14 -23.25
N THR A 567 -24.58 5.97 -24.58
CA THR A 567 -25.33 4.89 -25.26
C THR A 567 -24.72 3.52 -25.01
N ILE A 568 -23.38 3.44 -25.01
CA ILE A 568 -22.61 2.23 -24.71
C ILE A 568 -22.70 1.96 -23.22
N ASP A 569 -22.47 2.98 -22.40
CA ASP A 569 -22.44 2.89 -20.94
C ASP A 569 -23.82 2.46 -20.38
N GLN A 570 -24.93 2.97 -20.95
CA GLN A 570 -26.28 2.49 -20.63
C GLN A 570 -26.56 1.05 -21.06
N ALA A 571 -25.91 0.57 -22.13
CA ALA A 571 -26.04 -0.82 -22.57
C ALA A 571 -25.23 -1.77 -21.68
N ILE A 572 -24.02 -1.35 -21.26
CA ILE A 572 -23.21 -2.02 -20.23
C ILE A 572 -23.98 -2.11 -18.92
N ALA A 573 -24.51 -0.98 -18.43
CA ALA A 573 -25.26 -0.93 -17.17
C ALA A 573 -26.49 -1.86 -17.18
N LYS A 574 -27.22 -1.95 -18.30
CA LYS A 574 -28.35 -2.88 -18.46
C LYS A 574 -27.92 -4.35 -18.49
N LEU A 575 -26.75 -4.67 -19.06
CA LEU A 575 -26.21 -6.03 -19.01
C LEU A 575 -25.79 -6.39 -17.58
N GLN A 576 -25.11 -5.49 -16.88
CA GLN A 576 -24.72 -5.66 -15.48
C GLN A 576 -25.95 -5.79 -14.56
N GLU A 577 -26.98 -4.95 -14.76
CA GLU A 577 -28.28 -5.06 -14.09
C GLU A 577 -28.92 -6.43 -14.36
N ALA A 578 -29.04 -6.85 -15.63
CA ALA A 578 -29.63 -8.13 -15.97
C ALA A 578 -28.86 -9.33 -15.39
N VAL A 579 -27.52 -9.27 -15.37
CA VAL A 579 -26.66 -10.29 -14.75
C VAL A 579 -26.81 -10.30 -13.23
N SER A 580 -26.93 -9.14 -12.58
CA SER A 580 -27.18 -9.05 -11.12
C SER A 580 -28.58 -9.56 -10.73
N ASN A 581 -29.55 -9.48 -11.64
CA ASN A 581 -30.91 -9.97 -11.49
C ASN A 581 -31.09 -11.45 -11.92
N LEU A 582 -30.01 -12.17 -12.24
CA LEU A 582 -30.06 -13.62 -12.47
C LEU A 582 -30.57 -14.35 -11.22
N THR A 583 -31.79 -14.86 -11.33
CA THR A 583 -32.54 -15.47 -10.22
C THR A 583 -32.34 -16.98 -10.27
N PHE A 584 -31.90 -17.60 -9.18
CA PHE A 584 -31.74 -19.05 -9.13
C PHE A 584 -33.07 -19.79 -9.23
N THR A 585 -33.05 -21.03 -9.74
CA THR A 585 -34.19 -21.96 -9.59
C THR A 585 -34.37 -22.32 -8.10
N PRO A 586 -35.56 -22.73 -7.63
CA PRO A 586 -35.78 -23.05 -6.21
C PRO A 586 -34.82 -24.10 -5.64
N GLU A 587 -34.44 -25.08 -6.47
CA GLU A 587 -33.46 -26.11 -6.14
C GLU A 587 -32.05 -25.54 -6.00
N ALA A 588 -31.60 -24.73 -6.98
CA ALA A 588 -30.29 -24.08 -6.93
C ALA A 588 -30.20 -23.03 -5.83
N GLN A 589 -31.29 -22.30 -5.53
CA GLN A 589 -31.36 -21.36 -4.42
C GLN A 589 -31.15 -22.08 -3.08
N LYS A 590 -31.73 -23.26 -2.90
CA LYS A 590 -31.54 -24.06 -1.68
C LYS A 590 -30.10 -24.58 -1.52
N GLU A 591 -29.43 -24.91 -2.62
CA GLU A 591 -28.00 -25.22 -2.62
C GLU A 591 -27.16 -23.97 -2.28
N GLU A 592 -27.51 -22.83 -2.87
CA GLU A 592 -26.77 -21.57 -2.70
C GLU A 592 -26.96 -20.98 -1.30
N ASP A 593 -28.14 -21.11 -0.68
CA ASP A 593 -28.39 -20.74 0.71
C ASP A 593 -27.56 -21.62 1.67
N ALA A 594 -27.48 -22.93 1.40
CA ALA A 594 -26.65 -23.84 2.19
C ALA A 594 -25.14 -23.54 2.03
N LYS A 595 -24.71 -23.16 0.82
CA LYS A 595 -23.36 -22.66 0.55
C LYS A 595 -23.10 -21.32 1.25
N ARG A 596 -24.07 -20.40 1.25
CA ARG A 596 -23.96 -19.08 1.90
C ARG A 596 -23.84 -19.19 3.42
N GLU A 597 -24.51 -20.14 4.08
CA GLU A 597 -24.29 -20.44 5.50
C GLU A 597 -22.85 -20.93 5.78
N VAL A 598 -22.24 -21.71 4.87
CA VAL A 598 -20.82 -22.09 4.97
C VAL A 598 -19.90 -20.89 4.72
N GLU A 599 -20.22 -20.01 3.78
CA GLU A 599 -19.47 -18.78 3.51
C GLU A 599 -19.49 -17.81 4.70
N LYS A 600 -20.62 -17.64 5.39
CA LYS A 600 -20.70 -16.88 6.66
C LYS A 600 -19.75 -17.42 7.73
N LEU A 601 -19.71 -18.76 7.87
CA LEU A 601 -18.79 -19.44 8.78
C LEU A 601 -17.32 -19.31 8.36
N ALA A 602 -17.05 -19.21 7.06
CA ALA A 602 -15.70 -19.03 6.50
C ALA A 602 -15.17 -17.59 6.59
N LYS A 603 -16.05 -16.57 6.67
CA LYS A 603 -15.63 -15.19 6.95
C LYS A 603 -14.89 -15.08 8.30
N ASN A 604 -13.93 -14.16 8.39
CA ASN A 604 -13.21 -13.90 9.63
C ASN A 604 -14.13 -13.19 10.66
N LYS A 605 -14.02 -13.58 11.93
CA LYS A 605 -14.61 -12.90 13.10
C LYS A 605 -13.45 -12.58 14.02
N VAL A 606 -13.10 -11.31 14.15
CA VAL A 606 -11.85 -10.89 14.79
C VAL A 606 -12.13 -10.01 16.01
N ILE A 607 -11.39 -10.24 17.10
CA ILE A 607 -11.30 -9.32 18.24
C ILE A 607 -9.92 -8.66 18.21
N SER A 608 -9.87 -7.33 18.19
CA SER A 608 -8.64 -6.54 18.20
C SER A 608 -8.34 -5.99 19.60
N ILE A 609 -7.11 -6.16 20.07
CA ILE A 609 -6.62 -5.68 21.36
C ILE A 609 -5.41 -4.76 21.15
N ASP A 610 -5.51 -3.52 21.66
CA ASP A 610 -4.42 -2.54 21.66
C ASP A 610 -3.38 -2.81 22.78
N ALA A 611 -2.59 -3.86 22.58
CA ALA A 611 -1.45 -4.19 23.42
C ALA A 611 -0.15 -3.46 23.03
N GLY A 612 -0.24 -2.41 22.20
CA GLY A 612 0.88 -1.51 21.88
C GLY A 612 0.89 -0.31 22.83
N ARG A 613 -0.25 0.38 22.98
CA ARG A 613 -0.35 1.51 23.93
C ARG A 613 -0.25 1.03 25.37
N LYS A 614 -1.03 0.02 25.72
CA LYS A 614 -1.13 -0.58 27.07
C LYS A 614 -0.45 -1.95 27.12
N TYR A 615 0.16 -2.30 28.26
CA TYR A 615 0.69 -3.65 28.45
C TYR A 615 -0.39 -4.63 28.91
N PHE A 616 -0.35 -5.85 28.33
CA PHE A 616 -1.18 -6.99 28.71
C PHE A 616 -0.27 -8.19 29.00
N THR A 617 -0.57 -8.95 30.05
CA THR A 617 0.16 -10.19 30.35
C THR A 617 -0.24 -11.31 29.38
N LEU A 618 0.66 -12.29 29.20
CA LEU A 618 0.35 -13.51 28.45
C LEU A 618 -0.95 -14.18 28.93
N ASP A 619 -1.21 -14.21 30.25
CA ASP A 619 -2.41 -14.85 30.79
C ASP A 619 -3.70 -14.06 30.53
N GLN A 620 -3.64 -12.72 30.48
CA GLN A 620 -4.79 -11.91 30.01
C GLN A 620 -5.09 -12.23 28.54
N LEU A 621 -4.06 -12.27 27.69
CA LEU A 621 -4.21 -12.58 26.27
C LEU A 621 -4.70 -14.03 26.04
N LYS A 622 -4.24 -15.00 26.83
CA LYS A 622 -4.75 -16.39 26.83
C LYS A 622 -6.24 -16.45 27.19
N ARG A 623 -6.71 -15.70 28.19
CA ARG A 623 -8.14 -15.68 28.55
C ARG A 623 -9.01 -14.99 27.49
N ILE A 624 -8.50 -13.96 26.83
CA ILE A 624 -9.14 -13.37 25.64
C ILE A 624 -9.22 -14.40 24.50
N VAL A 625 -8.16 -15.17 24.25
CA VAL A 625 -8.14 -16.30 23.29
C VAL A 625 -9.17 -17.39 23.66
N ASP A 626 -9.28 -17.76 24.94
CA ASP A 626 -10.28 -18.73 25.39
C ASP A 626 -11.70 -18.22 25.19
N LYS A 627 -11.99 -16.96 25.55
CA LYS A 627 -13.32 -16.37 25.37
C LYS A 627 -13.67 -16.17 23.90
N ALA A 628 -12.71 -15.76 23.07
CA ALA A 628 -12.86 -15.69 21.62
C ALA A 628 -13.25 -17.07 21.04
N SER A 629 -12.61 -18.16 21.50
CA SER A 629 -12.95 -19.51 21.04
C SER A 629 -14.27 -20.06 21.60
N GLU A 630 -14.67 -19.66 22.82
CA GLU A 630 -15.96 -20.01 23.41
C GLU A 630 -17.12 -19.31 22.65
N LEU A 631 -16.89 -18.07 22.22
CA LEU A 631 -17.86 -17.26 21.49
C LEU A 631 -17.91 -17.56 19.98
N GLY A 632 -16.91 -18.23 19.43
CA GLY A 632 -16.89 -18.66 18.03
C GLY A 632 -16.25 -17.67 17.06
N TYR A 633 -15.33 -16.82 17.55
CA TYR A 633 -14.42 -16.02 16.73
C TYR A 633 -13.51 -16.92 15.87
N SER A 634 -12.80 -16.33 14.90
CA SER A 634 -11.78 -17.03 14.10
C SER A 634 -10.35 -16.58 14.41
N ASP A 635 -10.14 -15.33 14.82
CA ASP A 635 -8.79 -14.78 15.02
C ASP A 635 -8.79 -13.73 16.16
N VAL A 636 -7.63 -13.56 16.79
CA VAL A 636 -7.33 -12.40 17.65
C VAL A 636 -6.35 -11.49 16.91
N HIS A 637 -6.72 -10.24 16.69
CA HIS A 637 -5.82 -9.19 16.22
C HIS A 637 -5.14 -8.55 17.44
N LEU A 638 -3.82 -8.43 17.40
CA LEU A 638 -3.02 -7.99 18.54
C LEU A 638 -2.04 -6.93 18.07
N LEU A 639 -2.31 -5.68 18.43
CA LEU A 639 -1.36 -4.61 18.19
C LEU A 639 -0.22 -4.76 19.20
N LEU A 640 1.01 -4.86 18.69
CA LEU A 640 2.24 -5.03 19.48
C LEU A 640 3.17 -3.82 19.31
N GLY A 641 3.09 -3.13 18.17
CA GLY A 641 3.60 -1.78 17.97
C GLY A 641 2.43 -0.86 17.62
N ASN A 642 2.08 0.06 18.52
CA ASN A 642 1.04 1.07 18.34
C ASN A 642 1.23 2.15 19.42
N ASP A 643 1.79 3.29 19.02
CA ASP A 643 2.53 4.28 19.82
C ASP A 643 3.70 3.64 20.62
N GLY A 644 3.40 2.79 21.59
CA GLY A 644 4.35 1.92 22.31
C GLY A 644 4.73 0.66 21.50
N LEU A 645 5.92 0.09 21.73
CA LEU A 645 6.38 -1.14 21.07
C LEU A 645 6.65 -2.23 22.12
N ARG A 646 5.63 -3.04 22.38
CA ARG A 646 5.55 -3.98 23.51
C ARG A 646 5.90 -5.42 23.15
N PHE A 647 6.75 -5.63 22.14
CA PHE A 647 7.23 -6.96 21.76
C PHE A 647 8.72 -6.95 21.41
N LEU A 648 9.50 -7.86 22.01
CA LEU A 648 10.92 -8.03 21.71
C LEU A 648 11.23 -9.48 21.29
N LEU A 649 12.01 -9.62 20.22
CA LEU A 649 12.58 -10.89 19.78
C LEU A 649 13.84 -11.23 20.61
N ASP A 650 14.21 -12.51 20.64
CA ASP A 650 15.39 -12.96 21.41
C ASP A 650 16.70 -12.41 20.82
N ASP A 651 16.72 -12.19 19.50
CA ASP A 651 17.72 -11.39 18.80
C ASP A 651 17.02 -10.18 18.14
N MET A 652 17.48 -8.98 18.47
CA MET A 652 17.02 -7.72 17.87
C MET A 652 18.10 -7.03 17.01
N THR A 653 19.11 -7.76 16.54
CA THR A 653 20.17 -7.19 15.68
C THR A 653 19.58 -6.65 14.38
N ILE A 654 19.77 -5.35 14.11
CA ILE A 654 19.30 -4.68 12.89
C ILE A 654 20.50 -4.36 12.01
N THR A 655 20.41 -4.59 10.70
CA THR A 655 21.38 -4.07 9.73
C THR A 655 20.67 -3.15 8.75
N ALA A 656 21.03 -1.86 8.78
CA ALA A 656 20.44 -0.81 7.96
C ALA A 656 21.47 0.34 7.79
N ASN A 657 21.34 1.15 6.74
CA ASN A 657 22.21 2.33 6.51
C ASN A 657 23.72 2.01 6.49
N GLY A 658 24.11 0.82 6.02
CA GLY A 658 25.51 0.36 5.98
C GLY A 658 26.12 0.01 7.34
N LYS A 659 25.33 -0.04 8.42
CA LYS A 659 25.76 -0.37 9.79
C LYS A 659 24.88 -1.45 10.41
N THR A 660 25.42 -2.13 11.41
CA THR A 660 24.70 -3.10 12.24
C THR A 660 24.56 -2.55 13.66
N TYR A 661 23.33 -2.55 14.16
CA TYR A 661 22.96 -2.19 15.52
C TYR A 661 22.84 -3.47 16.34
N ALA A 662 23.53 -3.56 17.49
CA ALA A 662 23.56 -4.77 18.30
C ALA A 662 22.19 -5.04 18.95
N SER A 663 21.80 -6.31 19.05
CA SER A 663 20.54 -6.77 19.67
C SER A 663 20.20 -6.04 20.96
N ASP A 664 21.15 -5.95 21.90
CA ASP A 664 20.85 -5.48 23.25
C ASP A 664 20.76 -3.95 23.33
N ASP A 665 21.46 -3.23 22.45
CA ASP A 665 21.26 -1.80 22.25
C ASP A 665 19.87 -1.50 21.66
N VAL A 666 19.43 -2.30 20.67
CA VAL A 666 18.10 -2.17 20.05
C VAL A 666 16.99 -2.50 21.06
N LYS A 667 17.11 -3.59 21.82
CA LYS A 667 16.18 -3.93 22.93
C LYS A 667 16.09 -2.79 23.94
N LYS A 668 17.25 -2.29 24.42
CA LYS A 668 17.31 -1.19 25.38
C LYS A 668 16.66 0.08 24.83
N ALA A 669 16.95 0.45 23.59
CA ALA A 669 16.37 1.62 22.93
C ALA A 669 14.83 1.52 22.82
N ILE A 670 14.30 0.34 22.46
CA ILE A 670 12.85 0.08 22.38
C ILE A 670 12.18 0.10 23.76
N ILE A 671 12.85 -0.43 24.80
CA ILE A 671 12.37 -0.35 26.19
C ILE A 671 12.33 1.10 26.66
N GLU A 672 13.39 1.88 26.43
CA GLU A 672 13.43 3.31 26.78
C GLU A 672 12.37 4.11 26.01
N GLY A 673 12.15 3.84 24.71
CA GLY A 673 11.12 4.49 23.91
C GLY A 673 9.69 4.14 24.35
N THR A 674 9.41 2.87 24.63
CA THR A 674 8.09 2.42 25.09
C THR A 674 7.75 2.99 26.47
N LYS A 675 8.74 3.11 27.37
CA LYS A 675 8.58 3.80 28.65
C LYS A 675 8.44 5.33 28.50
N ALA A 676 9.09 5.93 27.51
CA ALA A 676 8.97 7.36 27.21
C ALA A 676 7.59 7.75 26.65
N TYR A 677 6.92 6.84 25.94
CA TYR A 677 5.50 6.94 25.64
C TYR A 677 4.64 6.71 26.89
N TYR A 678 4.70 5.50 27.46
CA TYR A 678 4.01 5.16 28.70
C TYR A 678 4.69 3.99 29.43
N ASP A 679 5.37 4.33 30.53
CA ASP A 679 5.90 3.35 31.50
C ASP A 679 4.74 2.71 32.29
N ASP A 680 4.10 1.72 31.68
CA ASP A 680 2.98 0.97 32.24
C ASP A 680 3.46 0.12 33.44
N PRO A 681 2.91 0.33 34.66
CA PRO A 681 3.34 -0.38 35.85
C PRO A 681 3.01 -1.89 35.82
N ASN A 682 2.19 -2.35 34.87
CA ASN A 682 1.87 -3.76 34.69
C ASN A 682 2.95 -4.52 33.90
N GLY A 683 3.83 -3.82 33.17
CA GLY A 683 4.91 -4.40 32.37
C GLY A 683 5.28 -3.55 31.15
N THR A 684 6.41 -3.83 30.50
CA THR A 684 6.87 -3.05 29.34
C THR A 684 6.67 -3.79 28.02
N THR A 685 7.24 -5.00 27.87
CA THR A 685 7.27 -5.74 26.60
C THR A 685 7.06 -7.25 26.83
N LEU A 686 6.28 -7.90 25.97
CA LEU A 686 6.23 -9.36 25.86
C LEU A 686 7.48 -9.88 25.13
N SER A 687 7.90 -11.10 25.48
CA SER A 687 9.05 -11.80 24.91
C SER A 687 8.68 -12.69 23.69
N GLN A 688 9.70 -13.11 22.95
CA GLN A 688 9.57 -14.08 21.85
C GLN A 688 8.92 -15.39 22.31
N ALA A 689 9.26 -15.86 23.52
CA ALA A 689 8.69 -17.06 24.11
C ALA A 689 7.18 -16.90 24.37
N GLU A 690 6.77 -15.80 25.02
CA GLU A 690 5.37 -15.55 25.35
C GLU A 690 4.48 -15.41 24.11
N ILE A 691 4.94 -14.69 23.08
CA ILE A 691 4.19 -14.57 21.81
C ILE A 691 4.16 -15.91 21.06
N THR A 692 5.23 -16.71 21.11
CA THR A 692 5.21 -18.07 20.53
C THR A 692 4.19 -18.96 21.24
N GLU A 693 4.18 -18.97 22.57
CA GLU A 693 3.20 -19.71 23.38
C GLU A 693 1.76 -19.22 23.11
N LEU A 694 1.55 -17.91 22.95
CA LEU A 694 0.23 -17.35 22.62
C LEU A 694 -0.26 -17.81 21.23
N ILE A 695 0.61 -17.86 20.22
CA ILE A 695 0.28 -18.37 18.89
C ILE A 695 -0.09 -19.86 18.96
N GLU A 696 0.69 -20.67 19.67
CA GLU A 696 0.42 -22.10 19.83
C GLU A 696 -0.86 -22.36 20.63
N TYR A 697 -1.11 -21.56 21.68
CA TYR A 697 -2.33 -21.63 22.47
C TYR A 697 -3.57 -21.26 21.63
N ALA A 698 -3.54 -20.14 20.90
CA ALA A 698 -4.61 -19.75 19.99
C ALA A 698 -4.89 -20.84 18.94
N LYS A 699 -3.83 -21.38 18.32
CA LYS A 699 -3.92 -22.48 17.36
C LYS A 699 -4.54 -23.74 17.97
N SER A 700 -4.24 -24.08 19.23
CA SER A 700 -4.88 -25.20 19.94
C SER A 700 -6.38 -25.01 20.16
N LYS A 701 -6.82 -23.76 20.34
CA LYS A 701 -8.24 -23.36 20.42
C LYS A 701 -8.86 -23.15 19.03
N GLY A 702 -8.11 -23.35 17.95
CA GLY A 702 -8.59 -23.21 16.57
C GLY A 702 -8.72 -21.76 16.08
N LEU A 703 -8.05 -20.83 16.75
CA LEU A 703 -7.97 -19.41 16.39
C LEU A 703 -6.65 -19.09 15.68
N GLY A 704 -6.66 -18.08 14.82
CA GLY A 704 -5.45 -17.39 14.36
C GLY A 704 -5.03 -16.25 15.28
N LEU A 705 -3.78 -15.80 15.13
CA LEU A 705 -3.29 -14.51 15.65
C LEU A 705 -2.95 -13.62 14.45
N ILE A 706 -3.35 -12.35 14.50
CA ILE A 706 -3.01 -11.33 13.51
C ILE A 706 -2.21 -10.22 14.21
N PRO A 707 -0.88 -10.26 14.19
CA PRO A 707 -0.05 -9.22 14.80
C PRO A 707 -0.17 -7.90 14.02
N ALA A 708 -0.08 -6.77 14.73
CA ALA A 708 0.16 -5.47 14.13
C ALA A 708 1.41 -4.78 14.70
N ILE A 709 2.24 -4.23 13.81
CA ILE A 709 3.34 -3.32 14.15
C ILE A 709 3.17 -2.07 13.28
N ASN A 710 2.67 -0.98 13.87
CA ASN A 710 2.27 0.21 13.14
C ASN A 710 3.46 1.07 12.68
N SER A 711 3.38 1.60 11.47
CA SER A 711 4.25 2.64 10.91
C SER A 711 3.60 3.20 9.63
N PRO A 712 3.95 4.40 9.14
CA PRO A 712 4.89 5.36 9.72
C PRO A 712 4.25 6.32 10.73
N GLY A 713 2.93 6.21 11.00
CA GLY A 713 2.27 6.79 12.17
C GLY A 713 2.34 5.84 13.39
N HIS A 714 1.80 6.30 14.53
CA HIS A 714 1.65 5.50 15.76
C HIS A 714 2.89 4.68 16.17
N MET A 715 4.05 5.35 16.24
CA MET A 715 5.35 4.70 16.46
C MET A 715 6.29 5.50 17.39
N ASP A 716 5.76 6.26 18.35
CA ASP A 716 6.50 7.05 19.36
C ASP A 716 7.71 6.31 19.95
N ALA A 717 7.52 5.05 20.35
CA ALA A 717 8.58 4.23 20.94
C ALA A 717 9.71 3.92 19.95
N MET A 718 9.41 3.74 18.67
CA MET A 718 10.42 3.53 17.63
C MET A 718 11.18 4.83 17.32
N LEU A 719 10.50 5.97 17.36
CA LEU A 719 11.12 7.29 17.13
C LEU A 719 12.14 7.59 18.22
N VAL A 720 11.76 7.44 19.49
CA VAL A 720 12.70 7.58 20.62
C VAL A 720 13.80 6.50 20.56
N ALA A 721 13.48 5.26 20.19
CA ALA A 721 14.49 4.22 20.03
C ALA A 721 15.54 4.57 18.96
N MET A 722 15.11 5.12 17.82
CA MET A 722 16.00 5.59 16.75
C MET A 722 16.93 6.71 17.23
N GLU A 723 16.43 7.68 17.99
CA GLU A 723 17.28 8.73 18.62
C GLU A 723 18.34 8.13 19.56
N LYS A 724 17.96 7.14 20.38
CA LYS A 724 18.87 6.44 21.30
C LYS A 724 19.95 5.64 20.56
N LEU A 725 19.61 5.12 19.38
CA LEU A 725 20.53 4.44 18.44
C LEU A 725 21.30 5.43 17.53
N GLY A 726 21.17 6.74 17.76
CA GLY A 726 21.95 7.78 17.10
C GLY A 726 21.43 8.22 15.73
N ILE A 727 20.28 7.70 15.27
CA ILE A 727 19.56 8.20 14.09
C ILE A 727 18.90 9.52 14.50
N LYS A 728 19.21 10.61 13.79
CA LYS A 728 18.77 11.96 14.21
C LYS A 728 17.49 12.37 13.53
N ASN A 729 16.65 13.10 14.27
CA ASN A 729 15.40 13.69 13.82
C ASN A 729 14.51 12.70 13.03
N PRO A 730 14.22 11.49 13.57
CA PRO A 730 13.39 10.52 12.85
C PRO A 730 11.93 10.96 12.70
N GLN A 731 11.48 12.02 13.39
CA GLN A 731 10.08 12.46 13.44
C GLN A 731 9.70 13.42 12.32
N ALA A 732 8.50 13.27 11.77
CA ALA A 732 7.90 14.22 10.83
C ALA A 732 7.71 15.60 11.49
N ASN A 733 7.79 16.68 10.71
CA ASN A 733 7.71 18.05 11.22
C ASN A 733 6.82 18.91 10.32
N PHE A 734 5.70 19.40 10.86
CA PHE A 734 4.70 20.20 10.15
C PHE A 734 4.37 21.48 10.94
N ASP A 735 3.21 21.56 11.61
CA ASP A 735 2.91 22.68 12.52
C ASP A 735 3.80 22.64 13.78
N LYS A 736 4.30 21.45 14.09
CA LYS A 736 5.32 21.13 15.11
C LYS A 736 6.02 19.82 14.71
N VAL A 737 7.07 19.46 15.45
CA VAL A 737 7.66 18.12 15.40
C VAL A 737 6.65 17.13 15.99
N SER A 738 6.32 16.08 15.23
CA SER A 738 5.45 14.99 15.65
C SER A 738 6.10 14.17 16.76
N LYS A 739 5.27 13.61 17.64
CA LYS A 739 5.70 12.53 18.56
C LYS A 739 5.42 11.13 18.03
N THR A 740 4.41 11.00 17.16
CA THR A 740 3.85 9.71 16.75
C THR A 740 4.36 9.20 15.41
N THR A 741 4.85 10.11 14.55
CA THR A 741 5.00 9.83 13.12
C THR A 741 6.43 10.07 12.62
N MET A 742 6.93 9.14 11.80
CA MET A 742 8.25 9.20 11.16
C MET A 742 8.28 10.16 9.97
N ASP A 743 9.39 10.88 9.81
CA ASP A 743 9.67 11.66 8.60
C ASP A 743 9.95 10.75 7.40
N LEU A 744 9.10 10.85 6.38
CA LEU A 744 9.28 10.14 5.11
C LEU A 744 10.44 10.68 4.28
N GLU A 745 10.96 11.89 4.54
CA GLU A 745 12.17 12.38 3.88
C GLU A 745 13.46 11.85 4.54
N ASN A 746 13.39 11.35 5.79
CA ASN A 746 14.51 10.77 6.52
C ASN A 746 14.78 9.31 6.12
N GLU A 747 15.58 9.11 5.07
CA GLU A 747 16.04 7.79 4.61
C GLU A 747 16.71 6.96 5.73
N GLU A 748 17.43 7.58 6.67
CA GLU A 748 18.11 6.84 7.73
C GLU A 748 17.08 6.19 8.67
N ALA A 749 16.04 6.94 9.05
CA ALA A 749 14.93 6.43 9.84
C ALA A 749 14.11 5.38 9.07
N MET A 750 13.69 5.68 7.83
CA MET A 750 12.90 4.75 7.01
C MET A 750 13.60 3.40 6.81
N ASN A 751 14.90 3.39 6.53
CA ASN A 751 15.66 2.14 6.34
C ASN A 751 15.77 1.33 7.64
N PHE A 752 15.92 2.00 8.79
CA PHE A 752 15.93 1.31 10.09
C PHE A 752 14.55 0.70 10.39
N VAL A 753 13.46 1.44 10.19
CA VAL A 753 12.09 0.94 10.44
C VAL A 753 11.74 -0.17 9.47
N LYS A 754 12.03 -0.05 8.17
CA LYS A 754 11.85 -1.15 7.19
C LYS A 754 12.61 -2.42 7.63
N ALA A 755 13.84 -2.30 8.10
CA ALA A 755 14.60 -3.46 8.62
C ALA A 755 14.01 -4.03 9.92
N LEU A 756 13.51 -3.19 10.83
CA LEU A 756 12.87 -3.60 12.09
C LEU A 756 11.53 -4.32 11.84
N ILE A 757 10.66 -3.74 11.01
CA ILE A 757 9.40 -4.37 10.57
C ILE A 757 9.70 -5.69 9.86
N GLY A 758 10.71 -5.73 8.98
CA GLY A 758 11.18 -6.95 8.32
C GLY A 758 11.54 -8.06 9.31
N LYS A 759 12.26 -7.73 10.39
CA LYS A 759 12.63 -8.70 11.43
C LYS A 759 11.43 -9.26 12.21
N TYR A 760 10.41 -8.43 12.48
CA TYR A 760 9.15 -8.91 13.06
C TYR A 760 8.38 -9.79 12.07
N MET A 761 8.32 -9.42 10.79
CA MET A 761 7.72 -10.26 9.74
C MET A 761 8.46 -11.60 9.60
N ASP A 762 9.80 -11.63 9.68
CA ASP A 762 10.60 -12.86 9.69
C ASP A 762 10.24 -13.78 10.87
N PHE A 763 9.94 -13.22 12.04
CA PHE A 763 9.44 -13.99 13.18
C PHE A 763 8.02 -14.55 12.93
N PHE A 764 7.09 -13.76 12.39
CA PHE A 764 5.71 -14.20 12.21
C PHE A 764 5.50 -15.10 10.97
N ALA A 765 6.43 -15.09 10.02
CA ALA A 765 6.42 -15.96 8.83
C ALA A 765 6.21 -17.44 9.21
N GLY A 766 5.24 -18.09 8.56
CA GLY A 766 4.84 -19.48 8.82
C GLY A 766 4.15 -19.73 10.18
N LYS A 767 4.08 -18.74 11.07
CA LYS A 767 3.37 -18.83 12.37
C LYS A 767 1.97 -18.22 12.30
N THR A 768 1.83 -17.08 11.61
CA THR A 768 0.55 -16.42 11.35
C THR A 768 0.25 -16.35 9.85
N LYS A 769 -0.99 -16.00 9.48
CA LYS A 769 -1.41 -15.87 8.07
C LYS A 769 -1.29 -14.43 7.55
N ILE A 770 -1.60 -13.47 8.41
CA ILE A 770 -1.75 -12.05 8.10
C ILE A 770 -0.77 -11.28 9.00
N PHE A 771 -0.22 -10.18 8.49
CA PHE A 771 0.52 -9.20 9.27
C PHE A 771 -0.02 -7.81 8.97
N ASN A 772 -0.45 -7.08 10.00
CA ASN A 772 -0.91 -5.70 9.87
C ASN A 772 0.27 -4.74 10.06
N TYR A 773 0.51 -3.86 9.09
CA TYR A 773 1.55 -2.83 9.18
C TYR A 773 0.99 -1.41 9.43
N GLY A 774 -0.33 -1.30 9.62
CA GLY A 774 -1.01 -0.10 10.12
C GLY A 774 -1.24 0.96 9.04
N THR A 775 -0.43 2.02 9.04
CA THR A 775 -0.50 3.20 8.15
C THR A 775 -1.71 4.14 8.33
N ASP A 776 -2.40 4.04 9.47
CA ASP A 776 -3.43 4.97 9.94
C ASP A 776 -2.84 6.29 10.48
N GLU A 777 -3.73 7.31 10.56
CA GLU A 777 -3.57 8.61 11.24
C GLU A 777 -2.20 9.32 11.14
N TYR A 778 -1.55 9.26 9.97
CA TYR A 778 -0.25 9.90 9.72
C TYR A 778 -0.19 11.35 10.24
N ALA A 779 0.78 11.64 11.10
CA ALA A 779 1.05 12.96 11.69
C ALA A 779 -0.17 13.67 12.30
N ASN A 780 -1.16 12.92 12.80
CA ASN A 780 -2.37 13.46 13.42
C ASN A 780 -2.07 14.50 14.51
N ASP A 781 -1.09 14.24 15.36
CA ASP A 781 -0.66 15.14 16.44
C ASP A 781 -0.08 16.46 15.93
N ALA A 782 0.65 16.43 14.81
CA ALA A 782 1.42 17.53 14.23
C ALA A 782 0.70 18.32 13.13
N THR A 783 -0.53 17.95 12.81
CA THR A 783 -1.33 18.52 11.71
C THR A 783 -2.80 18.74 12.08
N ASN A 784 -3.15 18.67 13.37
CA ASN A 784 -4.54 18.75 13.86
C ASN A 784 -5.47 17.72 13.15
N ALA A 785 -5.00 16.47 13.05
CA ALA A 785 -5.65 15.37 12.32
C ALA A 785 -5.93 15.67 10.83
N GLN A 786 -4.96 16.26 10.12
CA GLN A 786 -5.04 16.56 8.68
C GLN A 786 -3.85 16.02 7.86
N GLY A 787 -3.10 15.03 8.38
CA GLY A 787 -1.81 14.65 7.81
C GLY A 787 -1.83 14.16 6.36
N TRP A 788 -2.91 13.53 5.88
CA TRP A 788 -3.07 13.19 4.46
C TRP A 788 -3.17 14.42 3.55
N TYR A 789 -3.85 15.48 4.02
CA TYR A 789 -3.86 16.77 3.34
C TYR A 789 -2.47 17.41 3.34
N TYR A 790 -1.74 17.36 4.47
CA TYR A 790 -0.34 17.83 4.53
C TYR A 790 0.57 17.03 3.59
N LEU A 791 0.44 15.70 3.53
CA LEU A 791 1.19 14.86 2.59
C LEU A 791 0.89 15.21 1.12
N LYS A 792 -0.36 15.55 0.76
CA LYS A 792 -0.66 16.04 -0.61
C LYS A 792 -0.17 17.49 -0.83
N TRP A 793 -0.23 18.36 0.18
CA TRP A 793 0.24 19.74 0.13
C TRP A 793 1.75 19.86 -0.08
N TYR A 794 2.55 19.08 0.67
CA TYR A 794 4.01 19.02 0.55
C TYR A 794 4.49 18.05 -0.55
N GLY A 795 3.59 17.37 -1.25
CA GLY A 795 3.92 16.43 -2.34
C GLY A 795 4.46 15.06 -1.89
N LEU A 796 4.52 14.81 -0.59
CA LEU A 796 5.05 13.60 0.05
C LEU A 796 4.10 12.39 -0.01
N TYR A 797 2.83 12.56 -0.39
CA TYR A 797 1.85 11.47 -0.48
C TYR A 797 2.30 10.33 -1.44
N GLY A 798 3.04 10.66 -2.50
CA GLY A 798 3.67 9.66 -3.37
C GLY A 798 4.70 8.78 -2.63
N LYS A 799 5.46 9.37 -1.71
CA LYS A 799 6.48 8.68 -0.91
C LYS A 799 5.88 7.85 0.22
N PHE A 800 4.74 8.30 0.76
CA PHE A 800 3.91 7.48 1.66
C PHE A 800 3.42 6.19 0.97
N ALA A 801 2.93 6.29 -0.27
CA ALA A 801 2.50 5.10 -1.02
C ALA A 801 3.67 4.17 -1.33
N GLU A 802 4.84 4.71 -1.72
CA GLU A 802 6.07 3.92 -1.88
C GLU A 802 6.43 3.16 -0.59
N TYR A 803 6.35 3.82 0.58
CA TYR A 803 6.56 3.19 1.88
C TYR A 803 5.55 2.07 2.16
N SER A 804 4.24 2.31 2.01
CA SER A 804 3.18 1.31 2.22
C SER A 804 3.33 0.11 1.26
N ASN A 805 3.59 0.37 -0.02
CA ASN A 805 3.82 -0.66 -1.03
C ASN A 805 5.09 -1.48 -0.73
N THR A 806 6.14 -0.86 -0.17
CA THR A 806 7.35 -1.58 0.30
C THR A 806 7.00 -2.58 1.40
N LEU A 807 6.20 -2.17 2.40
CA LEU A 807 5.79 -3.07 3.48
C LEU A 807 4.84 -4.18 3.00
N ALA A 808 3.95 -3.87 2.04
CA ALA A 808 3.10 -4.86 1.39
C ALA A 808 3.92 -5.92 0.64
N ALA A 809 4.97 -5.51 -0.10
CA ALA A 809 5.89 -6.42 -0.76
C ALA A 809 6.67 -7.29 0.25
N MET A 810 7.27 -6.66 1.27
CA MET A 810 8.03 -7.37 2.32
C MET A 810 7.21 -8.44 3.04
N ALA A 811 5.91 -8.22 3.25
CA ALA A 811 5.00 -9.21 3.81
C ALA A 811 4.80 -10.39 2.84
N LYS A 812 4.48 -10.11 1.58
CA LYS A 812 4.23 -11.14 0.54
C LYS A 812 5.46 -12.01 0.27
N GLU A 813 6.66 -11.41 0.24
CA GLU A 813 7.94 -12.13 0.15
C GLU A 813 8.13 -13.18 1.26
N ARG A 814 7.54 -12.94 2.43
CA ARG A 814 7.62 -13.80 3.62
C ARG A 814 6.44 -14.77 3.75
N GLY A 815 5.56 -14.82 2.75
CA GLY A 815 4.33 -15.62 2.77
C GLY A 815 3.26 -15.10 3.74
N LEU A 816 3.37 -13.85 4.19
CA LEU A 816 2.38 -13.18 5.03
C LEU A 816 1.43 -12.37 4.13
N GLN A 817 0.13 -12.52 4.34
CA GLN A 817 -0.88 -11.67 3.71
C GLN A 817 -0.78 -10.25 4.32
N PRO A 818 -0.44 -9.20 3.55
CA PRO A 818 -0.43 -7.84 4.05
C PRO A 818 -1.82 -7.37 4.47
N MET A 819 -1.89 -6.62 5.58
CA MET A 819 -3.06 -5.87 6.01
C MET A 819 -2.63 -4.45 6.44
N ALA A 820 -3.51 -3.47 6.23
CA ALA A 820 -3.33 -2.07 6.62
C ALA A 820 -4.70 -1.44 6.91
N PHE A 821 -4.74 -0.30 7.59
CA PHE A 821 -5.96 0.51 7.74
C PHE A 821 -6.25 1.33 6.49
N ASN A 822 -7.51 1.79 6.33
CA ASN A 822 -7.97 2.39 5.07
C ASN A 822 -7.50 3.84 4.82
N ASP A 823 -6.96 4.50 5.82
CA ASP A 823 -6.78 5.96 5.86
C ASP A 823 -5.89 6.50 4.74
N GLY A 824 -4.70 5.92 4.58
CA GLY A 824 -3.73 6.39 3.61
C GLY A 824 -4.05 6.02 2.15
N PHE A 825 -4.97 5.08 1.90
CA PHE A 825 -5.21 4.52 0.58
C PHE A 825 -6.19 5.38 -0.24
N TYR A 826 -5.76 5.85 -1.42
CA TYR A 826 -6.55 6.63 -2.39
C TYR A 826 -7.28 7.88 -1.82
N TYR A 827 -6.63 8.60 -0.90
CA TYR A 827 -7.18 9.75 -0.17
C TYR A 827 -7.93 10.75 -1.07
N GLU A 828 -9.14 11.14 -0.66
CA GLU A 828 -10.17 11.88 -1.41
C GLU A 828 -10.77 11.19 -2.65
N ASP A 829 -10.84 9.84 -2.67
CA ASP A 829 -11.28 9.03 -3.83
C ASP A 829 -10.44 9.35 -5.10
N LYS A 830 -9.12 9.51 -4.93
CA LYS A 830 -8.17 9.91 -6.00
C LYS A 830 -7.05 8.90 -6.20
N ASP A 831 -6.81 8.60 -7.47
CA ASP A 831 -5.77 7.75 -8.03
C ASP A 831 -4.62 8.57 -8.65
N ASP A 832 -4.26 9.71 -8.03
CA ASP A 832 -3.04 10.43 -8.37
C ASP A 832 -1.75 9.68 -7.97
N VAL A 833 -1.89 8.62 -7.17
CA VAL A 833 -0.83 7.69 -6.72
C VAL A 833 -1.42 6.27 -6.64
N GLU A 834 -0.61 5.25 -6.96
CA GLU A 834 -1.02 3.84 -6.95
C GLU A 834 -0.55 3.08 -5.69
N PHE A 835 -1.43 2.20 -5.18
CA PHE A 835 -1.17 1.33 -4.04
C PHE A 835 -1.24 -0.15 -4.41
N ASP A 836 -0.55 -1.01 -3.67
CA ASP A 836 -0.56 -2.46 -3.85
C ASP A 836 -1.97 -3.04 -3.60
N LYS A 837 -2.47 -3.87 -4.53
CA LYS A 837 -3.86 -4.37 -4.51
C LYS A 837 -4.07 -5.65 -3.70
N ASP A 838 -2.99 -6.33 -3.29
CA ASP A 838 -3.11 -7.56 -2.52
C ASP A 838 -3.41 -7.30 -1.04
N VAL A 839 -3.22 -6.07 -0.56
CA VAL A 839 -3.43 -5.66 0.83
C VAL A 839 -4.90 -5.87 1.25
N ILE A 840 -5.12 -6.52 2.39
CA ILE A 840 -6.43 -6.49 3.05
C ILE A 840 -6.59 -5.13 3.72
N ILE A 841 -7.66 -4.41 3.39
CA ILE A 841 -7.95 -3.12 4.01
C ILE A 841 -8.84 -3.34 5.24
N SER A 842 -8.28 -3.09 6.43
CA SER A 842 -9.00 -2.92 7.69
C SER A 842 -9.77 -1.60 7.63
N TYR A 843 -11.00 -1.65 7.13
CA TYR A 843 -11.81 -0.45 6.88
C TYR A 843 -12.63 -0.10 8.12
N TRP A 844 -12.34 1.04 8.74
CA TRP A 844 -12.95 1.44 10.02
C TRP A 844 -13.78 2.73 9.96
N SER A 845 -13.40 3.66 9.07
CA SER A 845 -14.03 4.98 8.98
C SER A 845 -13.82 5.61 7.59
N LYS A 846 -14.62 6.61 7.24
CA LYS A 846 -14.33 7.53 6.12
C LYS A 846 -13.73 8.86 6.60
N GLY A 847 -13.31 8.90 7.87
CA GLY A 847 -12.86 10.10 8.54
C GLY A 847 -13.99 11.10 8.77
N TRP A 848 -13.61 12.37 8.82
CA TRP A 848 -14.46 13.50 9.20
C TRP A 848 -14.09 14.75 8.40
N TRP A 849 -14.70 15.89 8.72
CA TRP A 849 -14.44 17.15 8.02
C TRP A 849 -12.95 17.54 8.10
N GLY A 850 -12.27 17.57 6.94
CA GLY A 850 -10.84 17.87 6.83
C GLY A 850 -9.91 16.64 6.85
N TYR A 851 -10.48 15.45 7.05
CA TYR A 851 -9.80 14.14 7.06
C TYR A 851 -10.55 13.21 6.09
N ASN A 852 -10.46 13.52 4.80
CA ASN A 852 -11.35 13.04 3.75
C ASN A 852 -10.88 11.70 3.15
N LEU A 853 -11.04 10.60 3.90
CA LEU A 853 -10.59 9.26 3.48
C LEU A 853 -11.37 8.73 2.26
N ALA A 854 -10.79 7.78 1.53
CA ALA A 854 -11.47 7.10 0.42
C ALA A 854 -12.73 6.35 0.90
N THR A 855 -13.77 6.35 0.07
CA THR A 855 -14.98 5.54 0.28
C THR A 855 -14.68 4.04 0.18
N PRO A 856 -15.40 3.18 0.91
CA PRO A 856 -15.25 1.73 0.75
C PRO A 856 -15.73 1.27 -0.64
N GLN A 857 -16.68 1.99 -1.28
CA GLN A 857 -17.06 1.77 -2.67
C GLN A 857 -15.88 2.01 -3.63
N TYR A 858 -15.09 3.08 -3.45
CA TYR A 858 -13.93 3.36 -4.30
C TYR A 858 -12.82 2.33 -4.08
N LEU A 859 -12.53 1.94 -2.84
CA LEU A 859 -11.54 0.89 -2.59
C LEU A 859 -12.01 -0.47 -3.16
N ALA A 860 -13.29 -0.81 -3.04
CA ALA A 860 -13.84 -1.99 -3.71
C ALA A 860 -13.72 -1.91 -5.25
N SER A 861 -13.95 -0.73 -5.87
CA SER A 861 -13.78 -0.55 -7.32
C SER A 861 -12.32 -0.59 -7.78
N LYS A 862 -11.35 -0.37 -6.88
CA LYS A 862 -9.92 -0.63 -7.09
C LYS A 862 -9.52 -2.09 -6.84
N GLY A 863 -10.46 -2.97 -6.46
CA GLY A 863 -10.26 -4.41 -6.30
C GLY A 863 -9.87 -4.88 -4.89
N TYR A 864 -9.95 -4.00 -3.87
CA TYR A 864 -9.52 -4.35 -2.51
C TYR A 864 -10.42 -5.37 -1.79
N LYS A 865 -9.78 -6.26 -1.03
CA LYS A 865 -10.43 -7.13 -0.03
C LYS A 865 -10.61 -6.34 1.26
N LEU A 866 -11.86 -6.18 1.72
CA LEU A 866 -12.17 -5.38 2.91
C LEU A 866 -12.37 -6.27 4.15
N LEU A 867 -11.66 -5.99 5.24
CA LEU A 867 -12.02 -6.44 6.59
C LEU A 867 -12.83 -5.32 7.23
N ASN A 868 -14.05 -5.61 7.69
CA ASN A 868 -14.94 -4.59 8.24
C ASN A 868 -14.61 -4.31 9.71
N THR A 869 -13.84 -3.26 9.98
CA THR A 869 -13.33 -2.87 11.30
C THR A 869 -14.13 -1.69 11.84
N ASN A 870 -15.46 -1.71 11.67
CA ASN A 870 -16.31 -0.52 11.81
C ASN A 870 -16.18 0.16 13.18
N GLY A 871 -15.83 1.46 13.18
CA GLY A 871 -15.68 2.29 14.37
C GLY A 871 -16.92 2.38 15.27
N ASP A 872 -18.12 2.04 14.75
CA ASP A 872 -19.32 1.89 15.58
C ASP A 872 -19.19 0.80 16.67
N TRP A 873 -18.31 -0.19 16.50
CA TRP A 873 -18.08 -1.27 17.49
C TRP A 873 -16.87 -1.02 18.40
N TYR A 874 -16.20 0.13 18.30
CA TYR A 874 -15.01 0.42 19.09
C TYR A 874 -15.37 0.67 20.58
N TYR A 875 -14.54 0.13 21.48
CA TYR A 875 -14.51 0.51 22.89
C TYR A 875 -13.11 1.03 23.26
N VAL A 876 -13.01 2.27 23.76
CA VAL A 876 -11.78 2.82 24.34
C VAL A 876 -11.81 2.62 25.86
N LEU A 877 -10.79 1.94 26.40
CA LEU A 877 -10.74 1.54 27.82
C LEU A 877 -11.01 2.71 28.79
N GLY A 878 -11.94 2.50 29.72
CA GLY A 878 -12.34 3.48 30.73
C GLY A 878 -13.31 4.56 30.26
N ASN A 879 -13.75 4.54 28.99
CA ASN A 879 -14.83 5.41 28.52
C ASN A 879 -16.19 4.73 28.73
N HIS A 880 -17.01 5.29 29.62
CA HIS A 880 -18.28 4.71 30.04
C HIS A 880 -19.48 5.65 29.83
N LYS A 881 -19.25 6.96 29.73
CA LYS A 881 -20.32 7.95 29.60
C LYS A 881 -20.75 8.09 28.12
N PRO A 882 -22.04 8.34 27.81
CA PRO A 882 -22.52 8.48 26.43
C PRO A 882 -21.91 9.64 25.62
N ASP A 883 -21.31 10.62 26.30
CA ASP A 883 -20.62 11.78 25.74
C ASP A 883 -19.10 11.59 25.54
N GLU A 884 -18.53 10.49 26.06
CA GLU A 884 -17.14 10.10 25.80
C GLU A 884 -17.01 9.43 24.42
N ALA A 885 -15.82 9.47 23.82
CA ALA A 885 -15.57 8.80 22.55
C ALA A 885 -15.57 7.27 22.72
N TYR A 886 -16.22 6.53 21.82
CA TYR A 886 -16.25 5.06 21.81
C TYR A 886 -16.53 4.41 23.19
N PRO A 887 -17.65 4.73 23.86
CA PRO A 887 -17.95 4.21 25.19
C PRO A 887 -18.58 2.82 25.12
N LEU A 888 -18.28 1.96 26.10
CA LEU A 888 -18.69 0.55 26.15
C LEU A 888 -20.18 0.33 25.85
N SER A 889 -21.05 1.12 26.48
CA SER A 889 -22.51 1.03 26.34
C SER A 889 -22.99 1.20 24.90
N LYS A 890 -22.35 2.11 24.15
CA LYS A 890 -22.66 2.35 22.73
C LYS A 890 -22.06 1.27 21.83
N ALA A 891 -20.89 0.74 22.14
CA ALA A 891 -20.30 -0.38 21.42
C ALA A 891 -21.20 -1.64 21.52
N ILE A 892 -21.72 -1.93 22.72
CA ILE A 892 -22.68 -3.02 22.96
C ILE A 892 -23.97 -2.77 22.16
N GLU A 893 -24.55 -1.56 22.23
CA GLU A 893 -25.75 -1.18 21.47
C GLU A 893 -25.56 -1.33 19.94
N ASN A 894 -24.41 -0.87 19.43
CA ASN A 894 -24.05 -0.94 18.02
C ASN A 894 -23.74 -2.38 17.55
N SER A 895 -23.30 -3.27 18.43
CA SER A 895 -23.07 -4.69 18.10
C SER A 895 -24.35 -5.40 17.61
N GLY A 896 -25.53 -4.91 18.04
CA GLY A 896 -26.84 -5.36 17.55
C GLY A 896 -27.47 -4.46 16.48
N LYS A 897 -27.16 -3.16 16.44
CA LYS A 897 -27.75 -2.22 15.47
C LYS A 897 -27.03 -2.16 14.12
N VAL A 898 -25.71 -2.38 14.09
CA VAL A 898 -24.88 -2.27 12.88
C VAL A 898 -24.69 -3.66 12.31
N PRO A 899 -25.18 -3.95 11.08
CA PRO A 899 -25.04 -5.29 10.48
C PRO A 899 -23.59 -5.71 10.31
N PHE A 900 -23.30 -7.01 10.48
CA PHE A 900 -21.94 -7.58 10.40
C PHE A 900 -21.17 -7.18 9.11
N ASN A 901 -21.85 -7.08 7.97
CA ASN A 901 -21.25 -6.67 6.69
C ASN A 901 -21.24 -5.14 6.44
N GLN A 902 -21.84 -4.31 7.32
CA GLN A 902 -21.94 -2.87 7.10
C GLN A 902 -20.62 -2.16 7.38
N LEU A 903 -19.94 -1.78 6.29
CA LEU A 903 -18.74 -0.94 6.32
C LEU A 903 -19.08 0.49 6.76
N ALA A 904 -18.17 1.13 7.47
CA ALA A 904 -18.39 2.48 7.99
C ALA A 904 -18.70 3.50 6.88
N SER A 905 -19.58 4.46 7.18
CA SER A 905 -20.19 5.41 6.22
C SER A 905 -21.09 4.82 5.12
N THR A 906 -21.38 3.52 5.15
CA THR A 906 -22.36 2.87 4.26
C THR A 906 -23.63 2.47 5.03
N LYS A 907 -24.66 2.04 4.29
CA LYS A 907 -25.89 1.47 4.85
C LYS A 907 -26.17 0.13 4.18
N TYR A 908 -26.17 -0.94 4.95
CA TYR A 908 -26.40 -2.30 4.47
C TYR A 908 -27.90 -2.65 4.53
N PRO A 909 -28.47 -3.39 3.55
CA PRO A 909 -27.84 -3.95 2.36
C PRO A 909 -27.93 -3.05 1.11
N GLU A 910 -28.29 -1.77 1.26
CA GLU A 910 -28.35 -0.81 0.13
C GLU A 910 -26.96 -0.61 -0.51
N VAL A 911 -25.90 -0.81 0.28
CA VAL A 911 -24.53 -1.04 -0.16
C VAL A 911 -24.07 -2.36 0.47
N ASP A 912 -23.93 -3.40 -0.35
CA ASP A 912 -23.30 -4.68 0.01
C ASP A 912 -21.98 -4.79 -0.79
N LEU A 913 -20.86 -4.85 -0.08
CA LEU A 913 -19.52 -4.90 -0.67
C LEU A 913 -18.78 -6.15 -0.16
N PRO A 914 -17.90 -6.78 -0.97
CA PRO A 914 -17.20 -7.99 -0.57
C PRO A 914 -16.27 -7.80 0.65
N THR A 915 -16.75 -8.22 1.83
CA THR A 915 -15.92 -8.28 3.04
C THR A 915 -15.42 -9.70 3.32
N VAL A 916 -14.14 -9.84 3.68
CA VAL A 916 -13.54 -11.12 4.11
C VAL A 916 -13.98 -11.52 5.53
N GLY A 917 -14.62 -10.60 6.25
CA GLY A 917 -14.99 -10.74 7.65
C GLY A 917 -15.11 -9.39 8.33
N SER A 918 -15.21 -9.42 9.66
CA SER A 918 -15.39 -8.21 10.48
C SER A 918 -14.58 -8.29 11.77
N MET A 919 -14.16 -7.12 12.26
CA MET A 919 -13.29 -6.96 13.43
C MET A 919 -13.90 -5.96 14.41
N LEU A 920 -14.13 -6.42 15.64
CA LEU A 920 -14.45 -5.57 16.79
C LEU A 920 -13.14 -5.17 17.48
N ALA A 921 -13.00 -3.94 17.96
CA ALA A 921 -11.73 -3.44 18.49
C ALA A 921 -11.83 -2.76 19.87
N ILE A 922 -10.88 -3.13 20.72
CA ILE A 922 -10.64 -2.56 22.05
C ILE A 922 -9.36 -1.72 21.97
N TRP A 923 -9.48 -0.43 22.25
CA TRP A 923 -8.42 0.56 22.10
C TRP A 923 -7.98 1.15 23.44
N ALA A 924 -6.71 1.55 23.53
CA ALA A 924 -6.08 1.97 24.78
C ALA A 924 -5.47 3.38 24.69
N ASP A 925 -6.17 4.32 24.04
CA ASP A 925 -5.86 5.76 23.91
C ASP A 925 -5.44 6.41 25.25
N LYS A 926 -6.02 5.90 26.35
CA LYS A 926 -5.66 6.20 27.73
C LYS A 926 -5.03 4.92 28.32
N PRO A 927 -3.75 4.62 28.10
CA PRO A 927 -3.20 3.31 28.48
C PRO A 927 -3.07 3.13 30.00
N SER A 928 -3.19 4.23 30.76
CA SER A 928 -3.33 4.23 32.22
C SER A 928 -4.74 3.87 32.73
N ALA A 929 -5.72 3.69 31.84
CA ALA A 929 -7.03 3.14 32.21
C ALA A 929 -6.90 1.69 32.70
N GLU A 930 -7.83 1.30 33.56
CA GLU A 930 -7.95 -0.08 34.04
C GLU A 930 -8.43 -0.99 32.90
N TYR A 931 -7.79 -2.15 32.73
CA TYR A 931 -8.34 -3.24 31.92
C TYR A 931 -9.26 -4.08 32.81
N LYS A 932 -10.54 -4.14 32.43
CA LYS A 932 -11.57 -4.94 33.07
C LYS A 932 -12.05 -6.01 32.10
N GLU A 933 -11.63 -7.24 32.37
CA GLU A 933 -11.85 -8.38 31.50
C GLU A 933 -13.34 -8.62 31.20
N GLU A 934 -14.19 -8.41 32.20
CA GLU A 934 -15.63 -8.54 32.12
C GLU A 934 -16.28 -7.58 31.10
N GLU A 935 -15.76 -6.36 30.94
CA GLU A 935 -16.30 -5.35 30.01
C GLU A 935 -15.99 -5.73 28.55
N ILE A 936 -14.75 -6.20 28.30
CA ILE A 936 -14.36 -6.72 26.98
C ILE A 936 -15.17 -7.99 26.67
N PHE A 937 -15.35 -8.88 27.64
CA PHE A 937 -16.07 -10.14 27.47
C PHE A 937 -17.59 -9.92 27.26
N GLU A 938 -18.20 -8.91 27.89
CA GLU A 938 -19.58 -8.50 27.63
C GLU A 938 -19.75 -8.07 26.17
N LEU A 939 -18.90 -7.13 25.70
CA LEU A 939 -18.93 -6.62 24.33
C LEU A 939 -18.67 -7.71 23.28
N MET A 940 -17.68 -8.58 23.51
CA MET A 940 -17.42 -9.76 22.66
C MET A 940 -18.64 -10.69 22.60
N THR A 941 -19.29 -10.92 23.75
CA THR A 941 -20.46 -11.81 23.83
C THR A 941 -21.65 -11.21 23.08
N ALA A 942 -21.91 -9.92 23.25
CA ALA A 942 -22.98 -9.20 22.56
C ALA A 942 -22.84 -9.30 21.03
N PHE A 943 -21.64 -9.03 20.49
CA PHE A 943 -21.38 -9.11 19.04
C PHE A 943 -21.58 -10.54 18.50
N ALA A 944 -21.02 -11.55 19.18
CA ALA A 944 -21.23 -12.96 18.81
C ALA A 944 -22.71 -13.38 18.91
N ASP A 945 -23.45 -12.88 19.89
CA ASP A 945 -24.86 -13.19 20.09
C ASP A 945 -25.84 -12.43 19.19
N HIS A 946 -25.44 -11.29 18.64
CA HIS A 946 -26.18 -10.60 17.59
C HIS A 946 -25.90 -11.15 16.18
N ASN A 947 -24.80 -11.90 15.98
CA ASN A 947 -24.39 -12.42 14.66
C ASN A 947 -24.17 -13.96 14.65
N LYS A 948 -25.02 -14.71 15.39
CA LYS A 948 -24.89 -16.17 15.62
C LYS A 948 -24.79 -17.07 14.38
N ASP A 949 -25.11 -16.57 13.21
CA ASP A 949 -24.97 -17.26 11.91
C ASP A 949 -23.56 -17.19 11.32
N TYR A 950 -22.78 -16.15 11.65
CA TYR A 950 -21.37 -15.99 11.29
C TYR A 950 -20.42 -16.66 12.30
N PHE A 951 -20.75 -16.58 13.59
CA PHE A 951 -19.93 -17.12 14.68
C PHE A 951 -20.10 -18.64 14.81
N ARG A 952 -19.02 -19.34 15.17
CA ARG A 952 -19.04 -20.79 15.41
C ARG A 952 -19.75 -21.16 16.72
N ALA A 953 -20.22 -22.40 16.81
CA ALA A 953 -20.55 -23.02 18.09
C ALA A 953 -19.31 -23.17 18.98
N ASN A 954 -19.51 -23.31 20.29
CA ASN A 954 -18.44 -23.54 21.26
C ASN A 954 -17.92 -24.99 21.17
N TYR A 955 -16.73 -25.14 20.58
CA TYR A 955 -16.07 -26.44 20.38
C TYR A 955 -15.13 -26.88 21.52
N ASN A 956 -15.05 -26.15 22.65
CA ASN A 956 -14.17 -26.51 23.77
C ASN A 956 -14.49 -27.91 24.33
N ALA A 957 -15.76 -28.17 24.68
CA ALA A 957 -16.19 -29.47 25.20
C ALA A 957 -15.95 -30.63 24.22
N LEU A 958 -16.00 -30.38 22.89
CA LEU A 958 -15.65 -31.41 21.90
C LEU A 958 -14.16 -31.73 21.94
N ARG A 959 -13.28 -30.72 22.03
CA ARG A 959 -11.83 -30.93 22.13
C ARG A 959 -11.44 -31.66 23.41
N GLU A 960 -12.06 -31.31 24.53
CA GLU A 960 -11.86 -31.99 25.82
C GLU A 960 -12.29 -33.46 25.80
N GLU A 961 -13.40 -33.79 25.12
CA GLU A 961 -13.87 -35.17 24.99
C GLU A 961 -13.05 -35.98 23.96
N LEU A 962 -12.58 -35.35 22.88
CA LEU A 962 -11.64 -35.94 21.93
C LEU A 962 -10.28 -36.25 22.58
N ALA A 963 -9.77 -35.36 23.45
CA ALA A 963 -8.50 -35.54 24.16
C ALA A 963 -8.54 -36.68 25.20
N GLN A 964 -9.73 -37.10 25.64
CA GLN A 964 -9.91 -38.24 26.55
C GLN A 964 -9.90 -39.60 25.83
N ILE A 965 -9.89 -39.64 24.50
CA ILE A 965 -9.88 -40.89 23.73
C ILE A 965 -8.49 -41.54 23.85
N PRO A 966 -8.39 -42.84 24.21
CA PRO A 966 -7.09 -43.52 24.33
C PRO A 966 -6.25 -43.43 23.06
N ALA A 967 -4.96 -43.09 23.21
CA ALA A 967 -4.02 -42.99 22.11
C ALA A 967 -3.68 -44.36 21.47
N ASN A 968 -3.82 -45.45 22.23
CA ASN A 968 -3.88 -46.79 21.68
C ASN A 968 -5.31 -47.35 21.82
N LEU A 969 -5.84 -47.91 20.74
CA LEU A 969 -7.16 -48.54 20.65
C LEU A 969 -7.08 -50.07 20.42
N ASP A 970 -5.88 -50.65 20.42
CA ASP A 970 -5.67 -52.09 20.43
C ASP A 970 -6.24 -52.71 21.72
N GLY A 971 -6.79 -53.92 21.60
CA GLY A 971 -7.33 -54.66 22.74
C GLY A 971 -8.76 -54.28 23.15
N TYR A 972 -9.43 -53.35 22.46
CA TYR A 972 -10.87 -53.10 22.60
C TYR A 972 -11.71 -53.96 21.64
N SER A 973 -12.96 -54.23 22.00
CA SER A 973 -13.92 -55.01 21.20
C SER A 973 -14.33 -54.22 19.95
N LYS A 974 -14.45 -54.93 18.83
CA LYS A 974 -14.74 -54.36 17.51
C LYS A 974 -16.02 -53.51 17.53
N GLU A 975 -17.07 -53.99 18.19
CA GLU A 975 -18.38 -53.35 18.28
C GLU A 975 -18.29 -52.01 19.02
N SER A 976 -17.44 -51.93 20.05
CA SER A 976 -17.23 -50.70 20.83
C SER A 976 -16.36 -49.68 20.07
N LEU A 977 -15.41 -50.16 19.25
CA LEU A 977 -14.62 -49.32 18.34
C LEU A 977 -15.45 -48.79 17.17
N GLU A 978 -16.34 -49.62 16.59
CA GLU A 978 -17.28 -49.21 15.54
C GLU A 978 -18.26 -48.15 16.07
N ALA A 979 -18.77 -48.29 17.30
CA ALA A 979 -19.59 -47.26 17.95
C ALA A 979 -18.82 -45.94 18.17
N LEU A 980 -17.55 -45.99 18.59
CA LEU A 980 -16.71 -44.80 18.75
C LEU A 980 -16.40 -44.13 17.41
N ASN A 981 -16.13 -44.91 16.36
CA ASN A 981 -15.84 -44.38 15.03
C ASN A 981 -17.08 -43.76 14.39
N ALA A 982 -18.25 -44.40 14.49
CA ALA A 982 -19.52 -43.80 14.06
C ALA A 982 -19.84 -42.49 14.81
N ALA A 983 -19.50 -42.41 16.11
CA ALA A 983 -19.64 -41.17 16.87
C ALA A 983 -18.64 -40.07 16.45
N LYS A 984 -17.43 -40.43 15.98
CA LYS A 984 -16.45 -39.49 15.39
C LYS A 984 -16.88 -39.03 13.98
N GLU A 985 -17.36 -39.93 13.14
CA GLU A 985 -17.83 -39.65 11.78
C GLU A 985 -19.08 -38.74 11.77
N ALA A 986 -19.89 -38.81 12.83
CA ALA A 986 -21.04 -37.93 13.03
C ALA A 986 -20.68 -36.49 13.51
N LEU A 987 -19.41 -36.18 13.77
CA LEU A 987 -19.00 -34.86 14.28
C LEU A 987 -19.05 -33.78 13.19
N ASN A 988 -19.84 -32.74 13.43
CA ASN A 988 -19.97 -31.60 12.52
C ASN A 988 -19.16 -30.39 13.02
N TYR A 989 -18.07 -30.06 12.31
CA TYR A 989 -17.19 -28.91 12.60
C TYR A 989 -17.63 -27.59 11.93
N ASN A 990 -18.79 -27.62 11.25
CA ASN A 990 -19.38 -26.49 10.52
C ASN A 990 -20.72 -26.05 11.15
N LEU A 991 -20.84 -26.13 12.49
CA LEU A 991 -21.99 -25.62 13.23
C LEU A 991 -21.75 -24.17 13.66
N ASN A 992 -22.70 -23.28 13.31
CA ASN A 992 -22.73 -21.91 13.80
C ASN A 992 -23.38 -21.83 15.19
N ARG A 993 -23.24 -20.68 15.86
CA ARG A 993 -23.61 -20.47 17.27
C ARG A 993 -25.10 -20.70 17.55
N ASN A 994 -25.96 -20.59 16.54
CA ASN A 994 -27.38 -21.00 16.63
C ASN A 994 -27.59 -22.50 16.90
N LYS A 995 -26.60 -23.35 16.59
CA LYS A 995 -26.69 -24.81 16.63
C LYS A 995 -25.95 -25.46 17.81
N GLN A 996 -25.71 -24.72 18.90
CA GLN A 996 -24.99 -25.24 20.06
C GLN A 996 -25.59 -26.57 20.59
N ALA A 997 -26.91 -26.66 20.73
CA ALA A 997 -27.57 -27.89 21.19
C ALA A 997 -27.42 -29.10 20.23
N GLU A 998 -27.16 -28.86 18.93
CA GLU A 998 -26.82 -29.93 17.98
C GLU A 998 -25.40 -30.45 18.26
N LEU A 999 -24.44 -29.54 18.51
CA LEU A 999 -23.08 -29.87 18.89
C LEU A 999 -23.02 -30.59 20.24
N ASP A 1000 -23.73 -30.10 21.25
CA ASP A 1000 -23.76 -30.69 22.60
C ASP A 1000 -24.29 -32.14 22.55
N ALA A 1001 -25.29 -32.40 21.71
CA ALA A 1001 -25.83 -33.74 21.48
C ALA A 1001 -24.83 -34.67 20.76
N LEU A 1002 -23.95 -34.15 19.90
CA LEU A 1002 -22.86 -34.90 19.28
C LEU A 1002 -21.74 -35.20 20.29
N VAL A 1003 -21.35 -34.22 21.12
CA VAL A 1003 -20.37 -34.41 22.21
C VAL A 1003 -20.89 -35.45 23.22
N ALA A 1004 -22.17 -35.40 23.59
CA ALA A 1004 -22.78 -36.38 24.48
C ALA A 1004 -22.76 -37.82 23.90
N LYS A 1005 -22.97 -37.98 22.57
CA LYS A 1005 -22.83 -39.27 21.88
C LYS A 1005 -21.37 -39.76 21.88
N LEU A 1006 -20.41 -38.89 21.59
CA LEU A 1006 -18.98 -39.22 21.62
C LEU A 1006 -18.54 -39.68 23.02
N LYS A 1007 -18.96 -38.95 24.06
CA LYS A 1007 -18.73 -39.30 25.47
C LYS A 1007 -19.33 -40.66 25.84
N ALA A 1008 -20.58 -40.91 25.45
CA ALA A 1008 -21.26 -42.18 25.69
C ALA A 1008 -20.55 -43.35 24.97
N ALA A 1009 -20.10 -43.15 23.72
CA ALA A 1009 -19.36 -44.15 22.97
C ALA A 1009 -17.99 -44.46 23.60
N ARG A 1010 -17.22 -43.43 24.00
CA ARG A 1010 -15.93 -43.60 24.69
C ARG A 1010 -16.08 -44.33 26.03
N LEU A 1011 -17.09 -43.96 26.84
CA LEU A 1011 -17.39 -44.65 28.11
C LEU A 1011 -17.94 -46.08 27.90
N SER A 1012 -18.33 -46.43 26.68
CA SER A 1012 -18.80 -47.78 26.30
C SER A 1012 -17.71 -48.65 25.66
N LEU A 1013 -16.46 -48.19 25.62
CA LEU A 1013 -15.31 -49.00 25.19
C LEU A 1013 -15.13 -50.24 26.09
N LYS A 1014 -15.13 -51.43 25.49
CA LYS A 1014 -15.01 -52.72 26.20
C LYS A 1014 -13.73 -53.43 25.76
N PRO A 1015 -12.99 -54.10 26.66
CA PRO A 1015 -11.91 -55.00 26.24
C PRO A 1015 -12.41 -56.09 25.28
N ALA A 1016 -11.55 -56.50 24.35
CA ALA A 1016 -11.81 -57.62 23.46
C ALA A 1016 -11.87 -58.94 24.26
N ALA A 1017 -12.93 -59.73 24.06
CA ALA A 1017 -13.14 -60.97 24.80
C ALA A 1017 -12.12 -62.05 24.39
N THR A 1018 -11.17 -62.36 25.26
CA THR A 1018 -10.26 -63.49 25.09
C THR A 1018 -11.01 -64.81 25.24
N HIS A 1019 -11.08 -65.61 24.17
CA HIS A 1019 -11.67 -66.94 24.21
C HIS A 1019 -10.81 -67.92 25.03
N SER A 1020 -11.18 -68.15 26.28
CA SER A 1020 -11.19 -69.50 26.86
C SER A 1020 -12.61 -70.05 26.71
N GLY A 1021 -12.78 -71.25 26.16
CA GLY A 1021 -14.07 -71.66 25.56
C GLY A 1021 -14.81 -72.80 26.27
N SER A 1022 -16.03 -73.05 25.79
CA SER A 1022 -16.86 -74.27 25.99
C SER A 1022 -17.52 -74.46 27.37
N LEU A 1023 -18.80 -74.86 27.50
CA LEU A 1023 -19.97 -74.97 26.58
C LEU A 1023 -21.26 -75.07 27.45
N ASP A 1024 -22.44 -74.91 26.82
CA ASP A 1024 -23.81 -75.33 27.21
C ASP A 1024 -24.40 -74.84 28.56
N GLU A 1025 -25.58 -74.20 28.61
CA GLU A 1025 -26.95 -74.67 28.29
C GLU A 1025 -27.60 -75.64 29.30
N ASN A 1026 -27.89 -75.18 30.52
CA ASN A 1026 -29.23 -75.15 31.15
C ASN A 1026 -29.15 -74.86 32.66
N GLU A 1027 -29.71 -73.74 33.13
CA GLU A 1027 -30.53 -73.73 34.37
C GLU A 1027 -31.32 -72.42 34.53
N LEU A 1028 -32.48 -72.50 35.18
CA LEU A 1028 -33.39 -71.37 35.41
C LEU A 1028 -33.43 -70.99 36.89
N ALA A 1029 -33.00 -69.75 37.18
CA ALA A 1029 -33.31 -68.97 38.38
C ALA A 1029 -33.10 -69.64 39.75
N ALA A 1030 -31.93 -69.41 40.36
CA ALA A 1030 -31.77 -69.53 41.80
C ALA A 1030 -30.82 -68.47 42.39
N ASN A 1031 -31.20 -68.01 43.59
CA ASN A 1031 -30.37 -67.43 44.66
C ASN A 1031 -29.79 -66.01 44.54
N VAL A 1032 -29.82 -65.37 45.70
CA VAL A 1032 -29.31 -64.03 46.04
C VAL A 1032 -27.80 -63.97 45.84
N GLU A 1033 -27.33 -63.05 45.00
CA GLU A 1033 -25.90 -62.71 44.90
C GLU A 1033 -25.46 -61.93 46.15
N THR A 1034 -24.87 -62.63 47.12
CA THR A 1034 -24.16 -62.03 48.26
C THR A 1034 -22.86 -61.40 47.79
N LYS A 1035 -22.94 -60.20 47.20
CA LYS A 1035 -21.77 -59.44 46.76
C LYS A 1035 -20.76 -59.30 47.91
N PRO A 1036 -19.50 -59.73 47.73
CA PRO A 1036 -18.51 -59.64 48.78
C PRO A 1036 -18.15 -58.18 49.06
N GLU A 1037 -17.84 -57.89 50.32
CA GLU A 1037 -17.42 -56.56 50.74
C GLU A 1037 -15.92 -56.41 50.50
N LEU A 1038 -15.52 -55.37 49.76
CA LEU A 1038 -14.11 -55.09 49.44
C LEU A 1038 -13.52 -54.15 50.49
N ILE A 1039 -12.57 -54.64 51.27
CA ILE A 1039 -11.86 -53.86 52.30
C ILE A 1039 -10.37 -53.74 51.98
N THR A 1040 -9.75 -52.64 52.39
CA THR A 1040 -8.30 -52.41 52.24
C THR A 1040 -7.57 -52.68 53.56
N ARG A 1041 -6.51 -53.48 53.52
CA ARG A 1041 -5.64 -53.75 54.69
C ARG A 1041 -4.19 -53.44 54.33
N THR A 1042 -3.60 -52.46 54.99
CA THR A 1042 -2.20 -52.06 54.77
C THR A 1042 -1.24 -52.89 55.63
N GLU A 1043 -0.22 -53.45 54.98
CA GLU A 1043 0.90 -54.16 55.57
C GLU A 1043 2.19 -53.33 55.38
N LYS A 1044 3.07 -53.31 56.38
CA LYS A 1044 4.38 -52.65 56.27
C LYS A 1044 5.40 -53.56 55.60
N ILE A 1045 6.11 -53.03 54.61
CA ILE A 1045 7.33 -53.64 54.06
C ILE A 1045 8.52 -53.04 54.82
N PRO A 1046 9.24 -53.81 55.66
CA PRO A 1046 10.42 -53.30 56.35
C PRO A 1046 11.52 -52.98 55.33
N PHE A 1047 12.29 -51.92 55.57
CA PHE A 1047 13.40 -51.56 54.71
C PHE A 1047 14.63 -52.46 54.90
N GLU A 1048 15.36 -52.70 53.80
CA GLU A 1048 16.66 -53.36 53.83
C GLU A 1048 17.76 -52.41 54.34
N VAL A 1049 18.82 -52.95 54.94
CA VAL A 1049 19.95 -52.18 55.49
C VAL A 1049 21.24 -52.59 54.79
N ILE A 1050 21.71 -51.76 53.86
CA ILE A 1050 22.96 -51.98 53.13
C ILE A 1050 24.11 -51.34 53.90
N LYS A 1051 25.07 -52.17 54.34
CA LYS A 1051 26.36 -51.72 54.89
C LYS A 1051 27.38 -51.60 53.77
N LYS A 1052 28.06 -50.45 53.71
CA LYS A 1052 29.03 -50.10 52.65
C LYS A 1052 30.34 -49.65 53.29
N GLU A 1053 31.46 -50.23 52.88
CA GLU A 1053 32.75 -49.84 53.47
C GLU A 1053 33.20 -48.45 52.97
N ASN A 1054 33.57 -47.58 53.91
CA ASN A 1054 34.11 -46.25 53.64
C ASN A 1054 35.56 -46.17 54.17
N PRO A 1055 36.58 -46.26 53.28
CA PRO A 1055 37.98 -46.27 53.69
C PRO A 1055 38.51 -44.91 54.16
N ASN A 1056 37.70 -43.84 54.14
CA ASN A 1056 38.03 -42.54 54.73
C ASN A 1056 37.42 -42.36 56.13
N LEU A 1057 36.51 -43.25 56.55
CA LEU A 1057 35.95 -43.25 57.90
C LEU A 1057 36.82 -44.15 58.81
N PRO A 1058 37.18 -43.74 60.05
CA PRO A 1058 38.06 -44.51 60.93
C PRO A 1058 37.56 -45.93 61.20
N ALA A 1059 38.48 -46.90 61.24
CA ALA A 1059 38.15 -48.31 61.47
C ALA A 1059 37.20 -48.50 62.68
N LYS A 1060 36.07 -49.20 62.44
CA LYS A 1060 34.99 -49.49 63.41
C LYS A 1060 34.03 -48.34 63.77
N GLN A 1061 34.04 -47.21 63.07
CA GLN A 1061 32.93 -46.24 63.15
C GLN A 1061 31.86 -46.56 62.10
N GLU A 1062 30.59 -46.31 62.41
CA GLU A 1062 29.47 -46.43 61.45
C GLU A 1062 28.73 -45.10 61.34
N LYS A 1063 28.37 -44.70 60.11
CA LYS A 1063 27.60 -43.49 59.83
C LYS A 1063 26.41 -43.85 58.94
N ILE A 1064 25.19 -43.60 59.40
CA ILE A 1064 24.00 -43.68 58.55
C ILE A 1064 24.04 -42.49 57.58
N VAL A 1065 24.03 -42.77 56.27
CA VAL A 1065 24.13 -41.77 55.20
C VAL A 1065 22.78 -41.58 54.49
N THR A 1066 21.96 -42.62 54.45
CA THR A 1066 20.56 -42.56 54.06
C THR A 1066 19.74 -43.30 55.11
N PRO A 1067 18.88 -42.64 55.90
CA PRO A 1067 18.02 -43.32 56.86
C PRO A 1067 16.94 -44.13 56.14
N GLY A 1068 16.63 -45.31 56.65
CA GLY A 1068 15.61 -46.17 56.05
C GLY A 1068 14.20 -45.75 56.42
N VAL A 1069 13.23 -46.05 55.55
CA VAL A 1069 11.80 -45.79 55.76
C VAL A 1069 10.99 -47.00 55.30
N ASP A 1070 10.12 -47.51 56.17
CA ASP A 1070 9.22 -48.62 55.82
C ASP A 1070 8.35 -48.26 54.60
N GLY A 1071 8.26 -49.21 53.68
CA GLY A 1071 7.27 -49.22 52.61
C GLY A 1071 5.92 -49.72 53.13
N GLU A 1072 4.89 -49.54 52.32
CA GLU A 1072 3.51 -49.92 52.64
C GLU A 1072 2.90 -50.63 51.42
N ARG A 1073 2.32 -51.80 51.67
CA ARG A 1073 1.57 -52.61 50.71
C ARG A 1073 0.11 -52.61 51.11
N THR A 1074 -0.77 -52.15 50.24
CA THR A 1074 -2.21 -52.19 50.46
C THR A 1074 -2.77 -53.45 49.79
N HIS A 1075 -3.30 -54.36 50.60
CA HIS A 1075 -4.04 -55.54 50.16
C HIS A 1075 -5.51 -55.17 49.95
N TYR A 1076 -6.08 -55.55 48.81
CA TYR A 1076 -7.50 -55.43 48.49
C TYR A 1076 -8.15 -56.79 48.76
N ILE A 1077 -8.93 -56.86 49.84
CA ILE A 1077 -9.46 -58.12 50.39
C ILE A 1077 -10.97 -58.19 50.16
N SER A 1078 -11.40 -59.23 49.47
CA SER A 1078 -12.81 -59.61 49.32
C SER A 1078 -13.24 -60.43 50.52
N VAL A 1079 -14.22 -59.95 51.28
CA VAL A 1079 -14.80 -60.67 52.42
C VAL A 1079 -16.14 -61.25 52.01
N LEU A 1080 -16.20 -62.58 51.91
CA LEU A 1080 -17.45 -63.31 51.72
C LEU A 1080 -17.94 -63.86 53.07
N THR A 1081 -19.20 -63.60 53.41
CA THR A 1081 -19.83 -64.07 54.66
C THR A 1081 -20.98 -65.01 54.34
N GLU A 1082 -20.74 -66.33 54.39
CA GLU A 1082 -21.79 -67.34 54.30
C GLU A 1082 -22.01 -68.02 55.65
N ASN A 1083 -23.27 -68.28 56.00
CA ASN A 1083 -23.66 -69.04 57.20
C ASN A 1083 -22.97 -68.60 58.51
N GLY A 1084 -22.70 -67.30 58.66
CA GLY A 1084 -22.05 -66.71 59.85
C GLY A 1084 -20.54 -66.95 59.95
N LYS A 1085 -19.88 -67.46 58.90
CA LYS A 1085 -18.44 -67.69 58.85
C LYS A 1085 -17.81 -66.82 57.75
N GLN A 1086 -16.95 -65.89 58.14
CA GLN A 1086 -16.23 -65.03 57.20
C GLN A 1086 -15.07 -65.79 56.53
N THR A 1087 -14.91 -65.54 55.23
CA THR A 1087 -13.79 -66.03 54.43
C THR A 1087 -13.15 -64.84 53.73
N GLU A 1088 -11.99 -64.39 54.24
CA GLU A 1088 -11.18 -63.33 53.63
C GLU A 1088 -10.39 -63.91 52.44
N THR A 1089 -10.51 -63.29 51.26
CA THR A 1089 -9.73 -63.62 50.06
C THR A 1089 -9.02 -62.37 49.56
N VAL A 1090 -7.68 -62.35 49.59
CA VAL A 1090 -6.90 -61.27 48.97
C VAL A 1090 -7.07 -61.37 47.46
N LEU A 1091 -7.61 -60.32 46.82
CA LEU A 1091 -7.77 -60.25 45.36
C LEU A 1091 -6.52 -59.70 44.68
N ASP A 1092 -5.91 -58.67 45.27
CA ASP A 1092 -4.71 -58.01 44.77
C ASP A 1092 -3.94 -57.35 45.94
N SER A 1093 -2.65 -57.08 45.74
CA SER A 1093 -1.82 -56.36 46.71
C SER A 1093 -0.83 -55.43 46.01
N GLN A 1094 -1.11 -54.12 46.05
CA GLN A 1094 -0.23 -53.11 45.45
C GLN A 1094 0.74 -52.55 46.50
N VAL A 1095 2.02 -52.40 46.13
CA VAL A 1095 2.94 -51.58 46.92
C VAL A 1095 2.58 -50.11 46.68
N THR A 1096 1.91 -49.51 47.65
CA THR A 1096 1.44 -48.11 47.59
C THR A 1096 2.53 -47.13 48.00
N LYS A 1097 3.62 -47.64 48.61
CA LYS A 1097 4.85 -46.90 48.95
C LYS A 1097 6.01 -47.88 49.02
N GLU A 1098 7.02 -47.72 48.17
CA GLU A 1098 8.21 -48.58 48.20
C GLU A 1098 9.08 -48.31 49.46
N PRO A 1099 9.73 -49.33 50.05
CA PRO A 1099 10.63 -49.16 51.18
C PRO A 1099 11.93 -48.46 50.77
N VAL A 1100 12.34 -47.44 51.51
CA VAL A 1100 13.61 -46.75 51.28
C VAL A 1100 14.71 -47.46 52.07
N THR A 1101 15.66 -48.05 51.34
CA THR A 1101 16.81 -48.79 51.90
C THR A 1101 17.69 -47.90 52.78
N GLN A 1102 18.03 -48.37 53.99
CA GLN A 1102 18.98 -47.67 54.85
C GLN A 1102 20.41 -47.95 54.41
N VAL A 1103 21.18 -46.90 54.10
CA VAL A 1103 22.60 -47.02 53.75
C VAL A 1103 23.45 -46.58 54.94
N VAL A 1104 24.28 -47.50 55.44
CA VAL A 1104 25.19 -47.28 56.56
C VAL A 1104 26.62 -47.47 56.09
N GLU A 1105 27.43 -46.42 56.16
CA GLU A 1105 28.85 -46.49 55.83
C GLU A 1105 29.67 -46.92 57.04
N VAL A 1106 30.54 -47.92 56.84
CA VAL A 1106 31.34 -48.58 57.89
C VAL A 1106 32.82 -48.28 57.65
N GLY A 1107 33.50 -47.72 58.64
CA GLY A 1107 34.87 -47.27 58.50
C GLY A 1107 35.89 -48.39 58.47
N THR A 1108 36.84 -48.28 57.53
CA THR A 1108 37.94 -49.25 57.31
C THR A 1108 39.33 -48.62 57.24
N LEU A 1109 39.48 -47.32 57.54
CA LEU A 1109 40.78 -46.63 57.53
C LEU A 1109 41.76 -47.21 58.58
N VAL A 1110 42.91 -47.70 58.12
CA VAL A 1110 44.04 -48.20 58.94
C VAL A 1110 45.31 -47.43 58.62
N THR A 1111 46.03 -46.98 59.65
CA THR A 1111 47.30 -46.24 59.52
C THR A 1111 48.50 -47.11 59.95
N HIS A 1112 49.47 -47.35 59.07
CA HIS A 1112 50.73 -48.04 59.37
C HIS A 1112 51.89 -47.45 58.53
N VAL A 1113 53.14 -47.81 58.87
CA VAL A 1113 54.36 -47.10 58.45
C VAL A 1113 55.40 -48.03 57.80
N GLY A 1114 55.77 -47.72 56.54
CA GLY A 1114 56.99 -48.14 55.83
C GLY A 1114 57.12 -49.60 55.35
N ASP A 1115 58.02 -49.94 54.41
CA ASP A 1115 58.75 -49.15 53.38
C ASP A 1115 59.49 -50.08 52.35
N GLU A 1116 60.39 -49.46 51.54
CA GLU A 1116 61.37 -50.02 50.56
C GLU A 1116 60.94 -50.62 49.18
N HIS A 1117 61.73 -50.22 48.17
CA HIS A 1117 61.91 -50.81 46.81
C HIS A 1117 60.70 -50.95 45.87
N GLY A 1118 60.11 -49.83 45.45
CA GLY A 1118 59.13 -49.81 44.36
C GLY A 1118 59.71 -49.64 42.94
N LEU A 1119 58.82 -49.63 41.95
CA LEU A 1119 58.81 -48.67 40.84
C LEU A 1119 57.39 -48.60 40.24
N ALA A 1120 56.92 -47.38 39.91
CA ALA A 1120 55.61 -47.11 39.32
C ALA A 1120 55.73 -46.85 37.79
N PRO A 1121 54.62 -46.79 37.04
CA PRO A 1121 53.88 -45.52 36.91
C PRO A 1121 52.34 -45.72 36.81
N ALA A 1122 51.47 -44.70 36.72
CA ALA A 1122 51.42 -43.33 37.27
C ALA A 1122 49.96 -42.84 37.03
N ALA A 1123 49.46 -41.85 37.78
CA ALA A 1123 48.07 -41.36 37.63
C ALA A 1123 47.98 -39.84 37.74
N GLU A 1124 47.16 -39.23 36.87
CA GLU A 1124 46.92 -37.78 36.84
C GLU A 1124 45.88 -37.33 37.87
N THR A 1125 46.08 -36.14 38.42
CA THR A 1125 45.21 -35.52 39.43
C THR A 1125 44.01 -34.79 38.81
N LYS A 1126 42.83 -34.89 39.45
CA LYS A 1126 41.62 -34.13 39.12
C LYS A 1126 41.28 -33.13 40.25
N PRO A 1127 40.64 -31.99 39.94
CA PRO A 1127 40.38 -30.91 40.92
C PRO A 1127 39.40 -31.32 42.03
N ARG A 1128 39.48 -30.62 43.18
CA ARG A 1128 38.69 -30.91 44.39
C ARG A 1128 37.47 -29.99 44.47
N LEU A 1129 36.29 -30.54 44.75
CA LEU A 1129 35.11 -29.71 45.05
C LEU A 1129 35.15 -29.25 46.52
N ASP A 1130 34.79 -27.98 46.76
CA ASP A 1130 34.66 -27.34 48.06
C ASP A 1130 33.23 -26.79 48.18
N ILE A 1131 32.57 -27.00 49.32
CA ILE A 1131 31.15 -26.72 49.50
C ILE A 1131 30.98 -25.83 50.72
N GLN A 1132 30.22 -24.74 50.57
CA GLN A 1132 30.01 -23.73 51.60
C GLN A 1132 28.51 -23.46 51.75
N GLU A 1133 28.07 -23.10 52.95
CA GLU A 1133 26.68 -22.69 53.22
C GLU A 1133 26.64 -21.24 53.66
N GLU A 1134 25.72 -20.48 53.06
CA GLU A 1134 25.49 -19.07 53.31
C GLU A 1134 24.03 -18.88 53.75
N GLU A 1135 23.80 -18.15 54.85
CA GLU A 1135 22.44 -17.78 55.24
C GLU A 1135 21.95 -16.62 54.36
N ILE A 1136 20.77 -16.79 53.76
CA ILE A 1136 20.06 -15.71 53.08
C ILE A 1136 19.26 -14.96 54.16
N PRO A 1137 19.64 -13.72 54.55
CA PRO A 1137 18.89 -12.98 55.55
C PRO A 1137 17.46 -12.71 55.05
N PHE A 1138 16.46 -12.85 55.93
CA PHE A 1138 15.10 -12.48 55.56
C PHE A 1138 14.96 -10.98 55.33
N THR A 1139 14.14 -10.59 54.35
CA THR A 1139 13.73 -9.21 54.17
C THR A 1139 12.61 -8.85 55.14
N THR A 1140 12.53 -7.58 55.56
CA THR A 1140 11.37 -7.06 56.30
C THR A 1140 10.48 -6.27 55.35
N VAL A 1141 9.22 -6.66 55.24
CA VAL A 1141 8.17 -6.00 54.47
C VAL A 1141 7.32 -5.17 55.42
N THR A 1142 7.31 -3.86 55.21
CA THR A 1142 6.56 -2.91 56.02
C THR A 1142 5.20 -2.62 55.39
N ARG A 1143 4.11 -2.74 56.15
CA ARG A 1143 2.73 -2.45 55.70
C ARG A 1143 2.09 -1.38 56.57
N GLU A 1144 1.46 -0.37 55.98
CA GLU A 1144 0.72 0.62 56.78
C GLU A 1144 -0.60 0.03 57.32
N ASN A 1145 -0.88 0.26 58.60
CA ASN A 1145 -2.13 -0.11 59.26
C ASN A 1145 -2.82 1.14 59.83
N PRO A 1146 -3.92 1.62 59.20
CA PRO A 1146 -4.69 2.79 59.64
C PRO A 1146 -5.43 2.64 60.98
N GLN A 1147 -5.38 1.47 61.63
CA GLN A 1147 -5.94 1.23 62.97
C GLN A 1147 -4.85 1.15 64.06
N LEU A 1148 -3.58 1.15 63.69
CA LEU A 1148 -2.45 1.18 64.62
C LEU A 1148 -1.97 2.65 64.80
N PRO A 1149 -1.73 3.14 66.04
CA PRO A 1149 -1.39 4.55 66.28
C PRO A 1149 -0.10 5.02 65.59
N LEU A 1150 -0.09 6.28 65.12
CA LEU A 1150 1.06 6.87 64.42
C LEU A 1150 2.37 6.68 65.19
N GLY A 1151 3.33 6.01 64.57
CA GLY A 1151 4.65 5.74 65.17
C GLY A 1151 4.75 4.48 66.04
N GLN A 1152 3.67 3.71 66.21
CA GLN A 1152 3.74 2.34 66.74
C GLN A 1152 3.96 1.32 65.61
N THR A 1153 4.55 0.17 65.94
CA THR A 1153 4.86 -0.90 64.98
C THR A 1153 4.55 -2.27 65.55
N GLN A 1154 3.96 -3.18 64.77
CA GLN A 1154 3.63 -4.54 65.19
C GLN A 1154 4.15 -5.58 64.18
N VAL A 1155 4.97 -6.52 64.63
CA VAL A 1155 5.34 -7.69 63.81
C VAL A 1155 4.14 -8.63 63.73
N VAL A 1156 3.62 -8.88 62.53
CA VAL A 1156 2.47 -9.77 62.29
C VAL A 1156 2.87 -11.12 61.67
N VAL A 1157 4.03 -11.18 61.02
CA VAL A 1157 4.71 -12.43 60.63
C VAL A 1157 6.19 -12.29 60.97
N ALA A 1158 6.72 -13.19 61.80
CA ALA A 1158 8.16 -13.20 62.10
C ALA A 1158 8.95 -13.81 60.94
N GLY A 1159 10.09 -13.19 60.58
CA GLY A 1159 10.92 -13.65 59.47
C GLY A 1159 11.84 -14.81 59.86
N VAL A 1160 12.26 -15.59 58.86
CA VAL A 1160 13.18 -16.72 59.00
C VAL A 1160 14.20 -16.70 57.87
N ASN A 1161 15.50 -16.72 58.22
CA ASN A 1161 16.58 -16.75 57.24
C ASN A 1161 16.46 -18.00 56.35
N GLY A 1162 16.65 -17.81 55.05
CA GLY A 1162 16.87 -18.89 54.11
C GLY A 1162 18.32 -19.39 54.17
N ARG A 1163 18.64 -20.41 53.39
CA ARG A 1163 20.01 -20.93 53.23
C ARG A 1163 20.30 -21.30 51.79
N ARG A 1164 21.52 -20.99 51.35
CA ARG A 1164 22.06 -21.33 50.04
C ARG A 1164 23.33 -22.15 50.22
N THR A 1165 23.39 -23.29 49.56
CA THR A 1165 24.59 -24.13 49.50
C THR A 1165 25.30 -23.85 48.17
N ILE A 1166 26.59 -23.51 48.24
CA ILE A 1166 27.40 -22.99 47.15
C ILE A 1166 28.60 -23.92 46.91
N PHE A 1167 28.80 -24.32 45.66
CA PHE A 1167 29.75 -25.37 45.25
C PHE A 1167 30.84 -24.75 44.38
N TYR A 1168 32.09 -24.83 44.84
CA TYR A 1168 33.28 -24.35 44.13
C TYR A 1168 34.15 -25.51 43.67
N SER A 1169 34.67 -25.44 42.45
CA SER A 1169 35.80 -26.26 42.00
C SER A 1169 37.09 -25.57 42.43
N VAL A 1170 37.94 -26.30 43.15
CA VAL A 1170 39.26 -25.85 43.59
C VAL A 1170 40.30 -26.60 42.78
N SER A 1171 40.96 -25.87 41.88
CA SER A 1171 42.09 -26.35 41.09
C SER A 1171 43.36 -25.68 41.58
N THR A 1172 44.35 -26.48 41.98
CA THR A 1172 45.69 -25.99 42.28
C THR A 1172 46.44 -25.76 40.98
N THR A 1173 46.87 -24.53 40.71
CA THR A 1173 47.75 -24.25 39.56
C THR A 1173 49.17 -24.78 39.82
N ALA A 1174 50.00 -24.92 38.78
CA ALA A 1174 51.35 -25.48 38.90
C ALA A 1174 52.24 -24.74 39.92
N ASP A 1175 51.96 -23.46 40.14
CA ASP A 1175 52.58 -22.54 41.11
C ASP A 1175 52.27 -22.88 42.58
N GLY A 1176 51.34 -23.81 42.84
CA GLY A 1176 50.90 -24.20 44.19
C GLY A 1176 49.80 -23.33 44.80
N LYS A 1177 49.15 -22.44 44.02
CA LYS A 1177 48.00 -21.65 44.48
C LYS A 1177 46.68 -22.36 44.19
N GLU A 1178 45.75 -22.33 45.14
CA GLU A 1178 44.35 -22.69 44.91
C GLU A 1178 43.62 -21.58 44.14
N GLU A 1179 43.10 -21.90 42.96
CA GLU A 1179 42.13 -21.09 42.23
C GLU A 1179 40.73 -21.70 42.40
N ARG A 1180 39.72 -20.86 42.69
CA ARG A 1180 38.39 -21.29 43.10
C ARG A 1180 37.33 -20.79 42.12
N THR A 1181 36.75 -21.68 41.33
CA THR A 1181 35.71 -21.37 40.35
C THR A 1181 34.35 -21.78 40.88
N LEU A 1182 33.35 -20.90 40.86
CA LEU A 1182 31.97 -21.24 41.20
C LEU A 1182 31.41 -22.23 40.16
N VAL A 1183 30.89 -23.37 40.62
CA VAL A 1183 30.32 -24.43 39.77
C VAL A 1183 28.80 -24.42 39.81
N ASN A 1184 28.20 -24.26 41.00
CA ASN A 1184 26.76 -24.24 41.18
C ASN A 1184 26.39 -23.57 42.52
N SER A 1185 25.15 -23.12 42.67
CA SER A 1185 24.57 -22.74 43.96
C SER A 1185 23.08 -23.08 44.00
N ALA A 1186 22.64 -23.77 45.05
CA ALA A 1186 21.24 -24.14 45.25
C ALA A 1186 20.70 -23.48 46.53
N VAL A 1187 19.50 -22.89 46.47
CA VAL A 1187 18.77 -22.47 47.67
C VAL A 1187 18.18 -23.73 48.29
N SER A 1188 18.67 -24.11 49.46
CA SER A 1188 18.21 -25.28 50.22
C SER A 1188 17.04 -24.95 51.16
N GLN A 1189 16.87 -23.66 51.48
CA GLN A 1189 15.71 -23.13 52.18
C GLN A 1189 15.44 -21.68 51.73
N GLU A 1190 14.24 -21.39 51.25
CA GLU A 1190 13.79 -20.02 50.93
C GLU A 1190 13.71 -19.15 52.19
N ALA A 1191 13.97 -17.85 52.07
CA ALA A 1191 13.88 -16.91 53.19
C ALA A 1191 12.44 -16.40 53.37
N VAL A 1192 11.87 -16.58 54.56
CA VAL A 1192 10.50 -16.11 54.86
C VAL A 1192 10.57 -14.68 55.36
N ALA A 1193 9.99 -13.75 54.59
CA ALA A 1193 10.00 -12.33 54.92
C ALA A 1193 9.25 -12.02 56.24
N GLN A 1194 9.82 -11.13 57.05
CA GLN A 1194 9.16 -10.59 58.24
C GLN A 1194 8.15 -9.52 57.81
N VAL A 1195 6.89 -9.63 58.21
CA VAL A 1195 5.88 -8.60 57.95
C VAL A 1195 5.68 -7.75 59.21
N VAL A 1196 5.94 -6.46 59.10
CA VAL A 1196 5.77 -5.47 60.17
C VAL A 1196 4.74 -4.45 59.74
N GLU A 1197 3.68 -4.32 60.53
CA GLU A 1197 2.71 -3.25 60.37
C GLU A 1197 3.19 -1.99 61.07
N VAL A 1198 3.07 -0.83 60.41
CA VAL A 1198 3.38 0.49 60.96
C VAL A 1198 2.10 1.30 61.06
N GLY A 1199 1.91 1.94 62.21
CA GLY A 1199 0.72 2.72 62.49
C GLY A 1199 0.72 4.04 61.75
N THR A 1200 -0.39 4.31 61.06
CA THR A 1200 -0.67 5.59 60.38
C THR A 1200 -1.89 6.31 60.94
N ALA A 1201 -2.51 5.79 62.01
CA ALA A 1201 -3.60 6.45 62.71
C ALA A 1201 -3.10 7.69 63.46
N VAL A 1202 -3.17 8.85 62.82
CA VAL A 1202 -2.83 10.15 63.42
C VAL A 1202 -3.90 10.52 64.45
N GLU A 1203 -3.53 10.67 65.73
CA GLU A 1203 -4.44 11.24 66.72
C GLU A 1203 -4.80 12.69 66.32
N LYS A 1204 -6.10 12.92 66.11
CA LYS A 1204 -6.64 14.21 65.72
C LYS A 1204 -6.69 15.13 66.95
N ALA A 1205 -5.54 15.72 67.29
CA ALA A 1205 -5.37 16.59 68.45
C ALA A 1205 -6.25 17.85 68.35
N GLU A 1206 -7.43 17.83 68.96
CA GLU A 1206 -8.20 19.03 69.25
C GLU A 1206 -7.49 19.87 70.34
N GLN A 1207 -6.75 20.88 69.89
CA GLN A 1207 -6.69 22.14 70.62
C GLN A 1207 -7.15 23.27 69.71
N ALA A 1208 -8.46 23.49 69.74
CA ALA A 1208 -8.99 24.82 69.52
C ALA A 1208 -8.54 25.75 70.66
N GLU A 1209 -8.23 27.00 70.31
CA GLU A 1209 -8.85 28.23 70.83
C GLU A 1209 -9.77 28.19 72.08
N PRO A 1210 -10.09 29.36 72.70
CA PRO A 1210 -9.28 30.58 72.87
C PRO A 1210 -9.45 31.20 74.28
N THR A 1211 -8.78 32.33 74.54
CA THR A 1211 -9.39 33.45 75.29
C THR A 1211 -8.89 34.76 74.68
N THR A 1212 -9.67 35.84 74.59
CA THR A 1212 -11.04 36.17 75.04
C THR A 1212 -12.18 35.54 74.22
N SER A 1213 -13.40 35.26 74.73
CA SER A 1213 -13.94 35.41 76.10
C SER A 1213 -15.30 34.69 76.32
N LYS A 1214 -15.46 33.99 77.47
CA LYS A 1214 -16.71 33.69 78.25
C LYS A 1214 -17.92 32.98 77.56
N ALA A 1215 -18.66 32.04 78.19
CA ALA A 1215 -18.63 31.47 79.56
C ALA A 1215 -19.42 30.12 79.70
N GLU A 1216 -19.21 29.43 80.85
CA GLU A 1216 -20.14 28.57 81.65
C GLU A 1216 -20.69 27.18 81.15
N GLU A 1217 -19.90 26.12 81.37
CA GLU A 1217 -20.14 24.95 82.28
C GLU A 1217 -21.45 24.08 82.26
N LYS A 1218 -21.35 22.74 81.98
CA LYS A 1218 -21.77 21.60 82.88
C LYS A 1218 -21.53 20.14 82.40
N GLN A 1219 -21.84 19.15 83.26
CA GLN A 1219 -21.25 17.78 83.36
C GLN A 1219 -22.04 16.58 82.74
N LEU A 1220 -21.30 15.52 82.34
CA LEU A 1220 -21.41 14.02 82.55
C LEU A 1220 -22.76 13.31 82.87
N PRO A 1221 -23.00 12.03 82.45
CA PRO A 1221 -22.33 10.79 82.99
C PRO A 1221 -22.07 9.61 81.98
N ALA A 1222 -21.96 8.35 82.45
CA ALA A 1222 -21.22 7.21 81.80
C ALA A 1222 -21.85 5.78 81.94
N THR A 1223 -21.03 4.69 81.78
CA THR A 1223 -21.29 3.18 81.77
C THR A 1223 -21.67 2.56 80.39
N GLY A 1224 -21.44 1.28 80.00
CA GLY A 1224 -20.76 0.04 80.51
C GLY A 1224 -21.40 -1.25 79.89
N SER A 1225 -20.86 -2.50 79.80
CA SER A 1225 -19.52 -3.17 79.94
C SER A 1225 -19.62 -4.72 79.68
N GLN A 1226 -18.50 -5.48 79.49
CA GLN A 1226 -18.35 -6.99 79.45
C GLN A 1226 -18.94 -7.80 78.24
N GLU A 1227 -18.59 -9.06 77.87
CA GLU A 1227 -17.39 -9.95 78.03
C GLU A 1227 -17.37 -11.19 77.05
N SER A 1228 -16.19 -11.83 76.88
CA SER A 1228 -15.79 -13.27 76.65
C SER A 1228 -16.49 -14.32 75.73
N ALA A 1229 -15.65 -14.95 74.86
CA ALA A 1229 -15.52 -16.38 74.47
C ALA A 1229 -16.60 -17.19 73.66
N GLY A 1230 -16.16 -18.14 72.80
CA GLY A 1230 -17.02 -19.21 72.21
C GLY A 1230 -16.42 -20.04 71.04
N LEU A 1231 -16.57 -21.38 71.08
CA LEU A 1231 -15.94 -22.40 70.19
C LEU A 1231 -16.81 -22.88 68.98
N VAL A 1232 -16.15 -23.19 67.86
CA VAL A 1232 -16.23 -24.44 67.01
C VAL A 1232 -17.54 -24.92 66.32
N ALA A 1233 -17.43 -25.09 64.99
CA ALA A 1233 -17.98 -26.11 64.04
C ALA A 1233 -19.49 -26.34 63.76
N ALA A 1234 -19.83 -26.15 62.47
CA ALA A 1234 -20.42 -27.10 61.50
C ALA A 1234 -21.76 -27.85 61.73
N GLY A 1235 -22.62 -27.80 60.68
CA GLY A 1235 -23.77 -28.69 60.45
C GLY A 1235 -25.15 -28.04 60.69
N LEU A 1236 -26.24 -28.39 59.98
CA LEU A 1236 -26.39 -29.30 58.82
C LEU A 1236 -27.69 -28.99 58.04
N MET A 1237 -27.67 -29.18 56.70
CA MET A 1237 -28.77 -29.45 55.73
C MET A 1237 -30.24 -28.98 55.90
N ALA A 1238 -30.80 -28.50 54.77
CA ALA A 1238 -32.15 -28.81 54.22
C ALA A 1238 -33.43 -28.20 54.89
N THR A 1239 -34.56 -27.88 54.21
CA THR A 1239 -34.92 -27.86 52.77
C THR A 1239 -36.21 -27.03 52.49
N LEU A 1240 -36.38 -26.58 51.24
CA LEU A 1240 -37.63 -26.40 50.47
C LEU A 1240 -38.70 -25.31 50.83
N ALA A 1241 -39.03 -24.52 49.79
CA ALA A 1241 -40.37 -24.03 49.37
C ALA A 1241 -41.21 -23.07 50.28
N ALA A 1242 -42.06 -22.17 49.76
CA ALA A 1242 -42.23 -21.55 48.43
C ALA A 1242 -43.24 -20.37 48.53
N TYR A 1243 -43.38 -19.54 47.47
CA TYR A 1243 -44.29 -18.38 47.32
C TYR A 1243 -44.06 -17.20 48.31
N GLY A 1244 -44.32 -15.93 47.96
CA GLY A 1244 -44.64 -15.35 46.65
C GLY A 1244 -45.15 -13.89 46.72
N LEU A 1245 -44.91 -13.11 45.64
CA LEU A 1245 -45.66 -11.91 45.19
C LEU A 1245 -46.13 -10.84 46.22
N THR A 1246 -45.43 -9.70 46.30
CA THR A 1246 -45.89 -8.30 46.00
C THR A 1246 -44.90 -7.29 46.63
N LYS A 1247 -44.30 -6.31 45.94
CA LYS A 1247 -44.75 -5.26 44.99
C LYS A 1247 -45.17 -3.94 45.66
N ARG A 1248 -44.18 -3.07 45.94
CA ARG A 1248 -44.21 -1.58 45.88
C ARG A 1248 -42.80 -1.04 46.20
N LYS A 1249 -42.38 0.19 45.86
CA LYS A 1249 -42.61 1.12 44.72
C LYS A 1249 -41.86 2.42 45.07
N GLU A 1250 -41.10 2.99 44.13
CA GLU A 1250 -40.29 4.23 44.29
C GLU A 1250 -39.13 4.10 45.32
N ASP A 1251 -37.95 4.67 45.10
CA ASP A 1251 -37.41 5.44 43.95
C ASP A 1251 -36.24 4.69 43.26
#